data_AF-A0A140K5G5-F1
#
_entry.id   AF-A0A140K5G5-F1
#
_cell.length_a   1.000
_cell.length_b   1.000
_cell.length_c   1.000
_cell.angle_alpha   90.00
_cell.angle_beta   90.00
_cell.angle_gamma   90.00
#
_symmetry.space_group_name_H-M   'P 1'
#
loop_
_entity.id
_entity.type
_entity.pdbx_description
1 polymer ?
#
loop_
_entity_poly.entity_id
_entity_poly.type
_entity_poly.pdbx_seq_one_letter_code
_entity_poly.pdbx_strand_id
1 'polypeptide(L)'
;MKNEQPQLDLTAFPLIIQTLLPELITALILVLVRTNTIGLTNNCLIFLAIAFIIRLVWNSAILIHGLGHTIAIAIIDSKTSALSLSNILEHRSIRDFLKSLLPFQPIFIPWLNQTTSLWLESGKITPWRIRLKAMGGIALNSLVVGVVWDYFFKNQINLSFINLFLIQAFIHANLIVIITSISDWEAFVTGVAECFYCGNFGFLGQRNPNDSQLLPERVVKMFYQMGHETEIRGEQAGGGLVIARNPENQVVFVGKKVVNKKRENLTQSMETVFAPVRQKAIAQGIKPLESSTMGVWHYRFATSSPPAIIETHWHEWMSARTVKVWQLIERKWVFQPKNVNHRITHNGDFDAWILFGKTVENQELGWWLERVLQTPNRTKGDSPKIAGMMDLLITQGMWDASVRLAYQFVIAESIESAFGDKQPAAKAPNTAPSPQTIANWANFFEQIFFVHKNLFVDSDALSNPKNLSLLENDILLALNQDNAISNWSEESKIAFVRTAIQAFFYNDLYRATRTFMSRAKGSFGLVTVSTLEPERLVLSAKGQPISVGFNWQEKYLVYASEPAAVDAVLLGKSHCDRLDLDQTTGEVALVTANSIVVYSMNQGRELISSELDSRWNSMEDHPYRQYLQTPQFDTKDPVASDIEAIPQVLKEIETTWQNPASLNRQSADYLVHLLSEKAQRFEQKRRKMFQAGLISQVRQMPAVDLLITGVENSLWLGEKFAEDLKIIFPYLNVKAISANQVLQDLNQDYSSLHLGKNSLVLAITQSGQTFPTVQAINAFDRLCSEGIIGELFILTGELGSFLDSIEGNDGVTAVSQSRLTYTANRQRIFINCSGRRTAETATVTVVAAEQTLTELWLYLAKRLRHNFPDFHAFGMTLTEESLEILEKMKQDFLDKNVMQITGTTGTGETIKSSIKQTLIKNGRHWANHITEMPLAWAIHALYILITVGWAIPFGYTIPLAKTLLRLVILAANLPPDWFLLKLITPVVTLADIGIYIFGAWLWTLGLRYFQGRQLLARIGKRTLVIGDVFWVNQLLKSYVSKLFALSYGIASLEVHGADPKDHLLHDFAHRVVRGTLIFLGIPDGRRGEKQQQDENAVTLAGKQASGVRHMNVGPEIMAIGHNPKISQQGFQHAIILPSNDDSLYLKNQDDPEQQAAIALLRESCFGALERLIASYVLFWALAKKVASLPLLKYQYWKSQSRTKIMTTAAPIPGVDPKKYNQGVNLTQKTQKSQNTPKKQPNIKS
;
A
#
# COMPACT_ATOMS: atom_id res chain seq x y z
N MET A 1 22.04 -14.91 -41.67
CA MET A 1 21.71 -16.11 -40.86
C MET A 1 22.12 -15.83 -39.42
N LYS A 2 21.21 -15.98 -38.46
CA LYS A 2 21.51 -15.93 -37.00
C LYS A 2 21.17 -17.31 -36.44
N ASN A 3 21.99 -17.82 -35.53
CA ASN A 3 21.73 -19.12 -34.90
C ASN A 3 20.69 -18.97 -33.80
N GLU A 4 19.52 -19.56 -33.99
CA GLU A 4 18.54 -19.74 -32.93
C GLU A 4 18.91 -20.99 -32.12
N GLN A 5 19.02 -20.85 -30.78
CA GLN A 5 19.01 -21.99 -29.88
C GLN A 5 17.56 -22.21 -29.42
N PRO A 6 17.02 -23.44 -29.51
CA PRO A 6 15.66 -23.70 -29.04
C PRO A 6 15.63 -23.61 -27.50
N GLN A 7 14.83 -22.67 -26.97
CA GLN A 7 14.49 -22.69 -25.56
C GLN A 7 13.55 -23.87 -25.31
N LEU A 8 13.95 -24.81 -24.43
CA LEU A 8 13.03 -25.84 -23.95
C LEU A 8 11.95 -25.20 -23.10
N ASP A 9 10.69 -25.39 -23.50
CA ASP A 9 9.54 -24.98 -22.71
C ASP A 9 9.36 -25.90 -21.49
N LEU A 10 9.77 -25.40 -20.33
CA LEU A 10 9.69 -26.10 -19.05
C LEU A 10 8.24 -26.27 -18.54
N THR A 11 7.24 -25.65 -19.17
CA THR A 11 5.83 -25.79 -18.75
C THR A 11 5.21 -27.14 -19.13
N ALA A 12 5.77 -27.86 -20.09
CA ALA A 12 5.28 -29.18 -20.50
C ALA A 12 5.57 -30.29 -19.47
N PHE A 13 6.66 -30.18 -18.72
CA PHE A 13 7.18 -31.26 -17.86
C PHE A 13 6.22 -31.67 -16.72
N PRO A 14 5.56 -30.75 -15.97
CA PRO A 14 4.57 -31.12 -14.96
C PRO A 14 3.35 -31.86 -15.54
N LEU A 15 2.88 -31.46 -16.72
CA LEU A 15 1.73 -32.09 -17.39
C LEU A 15 2.07 -33.51 -17.85
N ILE A 16 3.28 -33.72 -18.38
CA ILE A 16 3.80 -35.05 -18.74
C ILE A 16 3.84 -35.97 -17.52
N ILE A 17 4.33 -35.49 -16.37
CA ILE A 17 4.34 -36.26 -15.11
C ILE A 17 2.91 -36.60 -14.65
N GLN A 18 2.01 -35.61 -14.59
CA GLN A 18 0.61 -35.83 -14.20
C GLN A 18 -0.12 -36.83 -15.10
N THR A 19 0.27 -36.90 -16.38
CA THR A 19 -0.43 -37.71 -17.39
C THR A 19 0.12 -39.13 -17.52
N LEU A 20 1.43 -39.35 -17.30
CA LEU A 20 2.12 -40.62 -17.57
C LEU A 20 2.65 -41.35 -16.33
N LEU A 21 2.69 -40.74 -15.14
CA LEU A 21 3.29 -41.37 -13.95
C LEU A 21 2.59 -42.70 -13.55
N PRO A 22 1.25 -42.82 -13.50
CA PRO A 22 0.59 -44.11 -13.21
C PRO A 22 0.90 -45.19 -14.25
N GLU A 23 1.01 -44.81 -15.53
CA GLU A 23 1.29 -45.69 -16.67
C GLU A 23 2.75 -46.19 -16.65
N LEU A 24 3.71 -45.33 -16.31
CA LEU A 24 5.12 -45.70 -16.15
C LEU A 24 5.31 -46.67 -14.97
N ILE A 25 4.64 -46.42 -13.84
CA ILE A 25 4.62 -47.35 -12.70
C ILE A 25 3.98 -48.69 -13.12
N THR A 26 2.89 -48.65 -13.89
CA THR A 26 2.23 -49.86 -14.39
C THR A 26 3.12 -50.69 -15.33
N ALA A 27 3.83 -50.04 -16.25
CA ALA A 27 4.80 -50.70 -17.12
C ALA A 27 5.91 -51.37 -16.31
N LEU A 28 6.44 -50.67 -15.29
CA LEU A 28 7.46 -51.20 -14.39
C LEU A 28 7.00 -52.45 -13.63
N ILE A 29 5.75 -52.46 -13.13
CA ILE A 29 5.16 -53.64 -12.46
C ILE A 29 5.10 -54.85 -13.42
N LEU A 30 4.64 -54.66 -14.66
CA LEU A 30 4.56 -55.76 -15.63
C LEU A 30 5.93 -56.34 -15.99
N VAL A 31 6.95 -55.48 -16.13
CA VAL A 31 8.34 -55.90 -16.33
C VAL A 31 8.86 -56.71 -15.14
N LEU A 32 8.57 -56.28 -13.91
CA LEU A 32 8.98 -56.97 -12.68
C LEU A 32 8.24 -58.30 -12.43
N VAL A 33 6.97 -58.41 -12.82
CA VAL A 33 6.13 -59.61 -12.64
C VAL A 33 6.44 -60.70 -13.68
N ARG A 34 7.14 -60.37 -14.77
CA ARG A 34 7.73 -61.33 -15.74
C ARG A 34 6.73 -62.34 -16.33
N THR A 35 5.69 -61.81 -16.99
CA THR A 35 4.56 -62.55 -17.59
C THR A 35 4.95 -63.38 -18.83
N ASN A 36 5.75 -64.43 -18.64
CA ASN A 36 6.42 -65.19 -19.71
C ASN A 36 5.52 -66.02 -20.67
N THR A 37 4.21 -66.10 -20.45
CA THR A 37 3.29 -67.00 -21.21
C THR A 37 1.94 -66.36 -21.56
N ILE A 38 1.86 -65.03 -21.66
CA ILE A 38 0.61 -64.30 -21.90
C ILE A 38 0.69 -63.50 -23.22
N GLY A 39 -0.31 -63.68 -24.09
CA GLY A 39 -0.39 -63.01 -25.39
C GLY A 39 -0.64 -61.49 -25.30
N LEU A 40 -0.20 -60.76 -26.33
CA LEU A 40 -0.16 -59.30 -26.38
C LEU A 40 -1.45 -58.61 -25.92
N THR A 41 -2.61 -59.09 -26.40
CA THR A 41 -3.94 -58.56 -26.06
C THR A 41 -4.23 -58.61 -24.56
N ASN A 42 -3.86 -59.71 -23.90
CA ASN A 42 -4.08 -59.88 -22.46
C ASN A 42 -3.10 -59.01 -21.65
N ASN A 43 -1.85 -58.85 -22.10
CA ASN A 43 -0.90 -57.93 -21.47
C ASN A 43 -1.41 -56.47 -21.52
N CYS A 44 -2.01 -56.05 -22.63
CA CYS A 44 -2.66 -54.73 -22.75
C CYS A 44 -3.86 -54.58 -21.80
N LEU A 45 -4.71 -55.61 -21.66
CA LEU A 45 -5.84 -55.59 -20.71
C LEU A 45 -5.36 -55.51 -19.25
N ILE A 46 -4.32 -56.27 -18.88
CA ILE A 46 -3.73 -56.22 -17.53
C ILE A 46 -3.07 -54.85 -17.27
N PHE A 47 -2.40 -54.26 -18.26
CA PHE A 47 -1.88 -52.88 -18.17
C PHE A 47 -3.01 -51.88 -17.86
N LEU A 48 -4.10 -51.89 -18.64
CA LEU A 48 -5.22 -50.96 -18.43
C LEU A 48 -5.87 -51.16 -17.05
N ALA A 49 -6.00 -52.41 -16.59
CA ALA A 49 -6.54 -52.73 -15.27
C ALA A 49 -5.65 -52.22 -14.12
N ILE A 50 -4.33 -52.47 -14.17
CA ILE A 50 -3.40 -52.02 -13.12
C ILE A 50 -3.30 -50.48 -13.11
N ALA A 51 -3.24 -49.83 -14.29
CA ALA A 51 -3.23 -48.37 -14.39
C ALA A 51 -4.49 -47.73 -13.78
N PHE A 52 -5.67 -48.30 -14.05
CA PHE A 52 -6.92 -47.87 -13.40
C PHE A 52 -6.88 -48.06 -11.87
N ILE A 53 -6.39 -49.19 -11.38
CA ILE A 53 -6.28 -49.45 -9.93
C ILE A 53 -5.32 -48.46 -9.25
N ILE A 54 -4.17 -48.16 -9.86
CA ILE A 54 -3.22 -47.16 -9.33
C ILE A 54 -3.85 -45.76 -9.31
N ARG A 55 -4.58 -45.38 -10.36
CA ARG A 55 -5.32 -44.10 -10.42
C ARG A 55 -6.45 -44.02 -9.40
N LEU A 56 -7.10 -45.14 -9.08
CA LEU A 56 -8.11 -45.27 -8.02
C LEU A 56 -7.49 -45.16 -6.63
N VAL A 57 -6.34 -45.83 -6.40
CA VAL A 57 -5.55 -45.75 -5.16
C VAL A 57 -5.06 -44.33 -4.90
N TRP A 58 -4.58 -43.63 -5.93
CA TRP A 58 -4.18 -42.23 -5.82
C TRP A 58 -5.36 -41.30 -5.49
N ASN A 59 -6.49 -41.48 -6.19
CA ASN A 59 -7.67 -40.65 -5.94
C ASN A 59 -8.34 -40.91 -4.59
N SER A 60 -8.27 -42.13 -4.04
CA SER A 60 -8.82 -42.42 -2.71
C SER A 60 -8.01 -41.75 -1.60
N ALA A 61 -6.68 -41.64 -1.71
CA ALA A 61 -5.87 -40.84 -0.78
C ALA A 61 -6.32 -39.37 -0.72
N ILE A 62 -6.66 -38.75 -1.86
CA ILE A 62 -7.17 -37.37 -1.91
C ILE A 62 -8.60 -37.28 -1.35
N LEU A 63 -9.46 -38.26 -1.62
CA LEU A 63 -10.81 -38.32 -1.02
C LEU A 63 -10.75 -38.45 0.51
N ILE A 64 -9.78 -39.17 1.05
CA ILE A 64 -9.54 -39.29 2.50
C ILE A 64 -9.11 -37.94 3.09
N HIS A 65 -8.29 -37.16 2.37
CA HIS A 65 -7.84 -35.84 2.80
C HIS A 65 -8.99 -34.83 2.86
N GLY A 66 -9.75 -34.71 1.77
CA GLY A 66 -10.95 -33.87 1.70
C GLY A 66 -12.02 -34.27 2.72
N LEU A 67 -12.21 -35.58 2.94
CA LEU A 67 -13.07 -36.09 4.01
C LEU A 67 -12.58 -35.69 5.40
N GLY A 68 -11.26 -35.73 5.66
CA GLY A 68 -10.66 -35.36 6.94
C GLY A 68 -10.90 -33.88 7.29
N HIS A 69 -10.65 -32.96 6.35
CA HIS A 69 -11.00 -31.54 6.52
C HIS A 69 -12.51 -31.36 6.73
N THR A 70 -13.31 -32.06 5.94
CA THR A 70 -14.77 -31.97 5.99
C THR A 70 -15.33 -32.42 7.34
N ILE A 71 -14.83 -33.53 7.89
CA ILE A 71 -15.17 -34.01 9.25
C ILE A 71 -14.71 -33.01 10.30
N ALA A 72 -13.47 -32.49 10.20
CA ALA A 72 -12.96 -31.50 11.14
C ALA A 72 -13.83 -30.24 11.16
N ILE A 73 -14.25 -29.71 10.02
CA ILE A 73 -15.17 -28.56 9.94
C ILE A 73 -16.55 -28.90 10.52
N ALA A 74 -17.11 -30.07 10.18
CA ALA A 74 -18.42 -30.49 10.66
C ALA A 74 -18.46 -30.57 12.20
N ILE A 75 -17.42 -31.12 12.82
CA ILE A 75 -17.27 -31.23 14.28
C ILE A 75 -16.99 -29.86 14.89
N ILE A 76 -15.91 -29.20 14.47
CA ILE A 76 -15.38 -28.00 15.15
C ILE A 76 -16.37 -26.84 15.07
N ASP A 77 -17.03 -26.64 13.93
CA ASP A 77 -17.99 -25.55 13.74
C ASP A 77 -19.45 -25.96 13.93
N SER A 78 -19.71 -27.24 14.23
CA SER A 78 -21.04 -27.81 14.46
C SER A 78 -21.97 -27.64 13.24
N LYS A 79 -21.42 -27.83 12.03
CA LYS A 79 -22.09 -27.62 10.73
C LYS A 79 -22.12 -28.95 9.96
N THR A 80 -23.10 -29.80 10.24
CA THR A 80 -23.27 -31.10 9.54
C THR A 80 -23.35 -30.97 8.03
N SER A 81 -23.89 -29.86 7.51
CA SER A 81 -23.92 -29.55 6.07
C SER A 81 -22.54 -29.33 5.44
N ALA A 82 -21.44 -29.38 6.21
CA ALA A 82 -20.10 -29.46 5.66
C ALA A 82 -19.85 -30.81 4.97
N LEU A 83 -20.48 -31.91 5.42
CA LEU A 83 -20.40 -33.29 4.90
C LEU A 83 -21.09 -33.47 3.54
N SER A 84 -20.77 -32.59 2.59
CA SER A 84 -21.23 -32.64 1.21
C SER A 84 -20.19 -33.29 0.31
N LEU A 85 -20.66 -33.93 -0.77
CA LEU A 85 -19.79 -34.57 -1.76
C LEU A 85 -18.83 -33.57 -2.43
N SER A 86 -19.20 -32.28 -2.56
CA SER A 86 -18.31 -31.24 -3.05
C SER A 86 -17.09 -31.05 -2.15
N ASN A 87 -17.27 -31.08 -0.84
CA ASN A 87 -16.21 -30.77 0.11
C ASN A 87 -15.27 -31.97 0.29
N ILE A 88 -15.82 -33.19 0.27
CA ILE A 88 -15.05 -34.44 0.23
C ILE A 88 -14.20 -34.56 -1.05
N LEU A 89 -14.68 -33.99 -2.17
CA LEU A 89 -13.91 -33.86 -3.42
C LEU A 89 -12.95 -32.66 -3.44
N GLU A 90 -12.90 -31.84 -2.40
CA GLU A 90 -12.17 -30.56 -2.32
C GLU A 90 -12.54 -29.59 -3.46
N HIS A 91 -13.84 -29.56 -3.78
CA HIS A 91 -14.46 -28.82 -4.87
C HIS A 91 -13.98 -29.20 -6.29
N ARG A 92 -13.27 -30.34 -6.46
CA ARG A 92 -13.08 -30.97 -7.78
C ARG A 92 -14.42 -31.37 -8.36
N SER A 93 -14.60 -31.20 -9.68
CA SER A 93 -15.82 -31.68 -10.35
C SER A 93 -15.83 -33.22 -10.41
N ILE A 94 -17.00 -33.82 -10.25
CA ILE A 94 -17.18 -35.28 -10.39
C ILE A 94 -16.70 -35.75 -11.77
N ARG A 95 -16.87 -34.94 -12.81
CA ARG A 95 -16.40 -35.23 -14.18
C ARG A 95 -14.88 -35.34 -14.24
N ASP A 96 -14.14 -34.46 -13.57
CA ASP A 96 -12.68 -34.45 -13.64
C ASP A 96 -12.05 -35.47 -12.69
N PHE A 97 -12.71 -35.76 -11.56
CA PHE A 97 -12.43 -36.95 -10.74
C PHE A 97 -12.54 -38.23 -11.59
N LEU A 98 -13.68 -38.46 -12.26
CA LEU A 98 -13.90 -39.65 -13.08
C LEU A 98 -12.94 -39.72 -14.28
N LYS A 99 -12.61 -38.60 -14.94
CA LYS A 99 -11.57 -38.57 -15.98
C LYS A 99 -10.22 -39.04 -15.45
N SER A 100 -9.80 -38.60 -14.26
CA SER A 100 -8.48 -38.93 -13.72
C SER A 100 -8.26 -40.44 -13.44
N LEU A 101 -9.35 -41.22 -13.37
CA LEU A 101 -9.31 -42.69 -13.29
C LEU A 101 -8.99 -43.35 -14.65
N LEU A 102 -9.23 -42.66 -15.78
CA LEU A 102 -8.91 -43.18 -17.11
C LEU A 102 -7.39 -43.11 -17.36
N PRO A 103 -6.81 -44.13 -18.02
CA PRO A 103 -5.41 -44.08 -18.42
C PRO A 103 -5.07 -42.87 -19.32
N PHE A 104 -3.84 -42.38 -19.22
CA PHE A 104 -3.35 -41.21 -19.96
C PHE A 104 -4.19 -39.93 -19.79
N GLN A 105 -4.86 -39.76 -18.64
CA GLN A 105 -5.42 -38.48 -18.19
C GLN A 105 -4.58 -37.90 -17.05
N PRO A 106 -4.56 -36.57 -16.85
CA PRO A 106 -3.82 -35.99 -15.73
C PRO A 106 -4.44 -36.41 -14.39
N ILE A 107 -3.63 -36.99 -13.49
CA ILE A 107 -3.96 -37.07 -12.07
C ILE A 107 -3.70 -35.72 -11.40
N PHE A 108 -4.52 -35.35 -10.42
CA PHE A 108 -4.22 -34.22 -9.54
C PHE A 108 -3.08 -34.61 -8.59
N ILE A 109 -1.98 -33.86 -8.60
CA ILE A 109 -0.91 -34.00 -7.61
C ILE A 109 -0.84 -32.66 -6.84
N PRO A 110 -0.95 -32.66 -5.50
CA PRO A 110 -0.80 -31.44 -4.72
C PRO A 110 0.54 -30.74 -5.04
N TRP A 111 0.58 -29.42 -4.90
CA TRP A 111 1.72 -28.54 -5.27
C TRP A 111 2.08 -28.48 -6.77
N LEU A 112 1.89 -29.52 -7.59
CA LEU A 112 2.16 -29.48 -9.04
C LEU A 112 1.02 -28.86 -9.88
N ASN A 113 -0.24 -28.95 -9.45
CA ASN A 113 -1.41 -28.44 -10.18
C ASN A 113 -1.64 -26.93 -9.95
N GLN A 114 -0.80 -26.06 -10.53
CA GLN A 114 -0.87 -24.60 -10.36
C GLN A 114 -2.16 -23.93 -10.88
N THR A 115 -2.89 -24.57 -11.79
CA THR A 115 -4.09 -24.00 -12.45
C THR A 115 -5.41 -24.24 -11.71
N THR A 116 -5.43 -25.12 -10.71
CA THR A 116 -6.63 -25.44 -9.91
C THR A 116 -6.25 -25.57 -8.44
N SER A 117 -6.22 -24.45 -7.72
CA SER A 117 -6.13 -24.47 -6.25
C SER A 117 -7.39 -25.09 -5.66
N LEU A 118 -7.25 -26.29 -5.10
CA LEU A 118 -8.26 -26.87 -4.22
C LEU A 118 -8.43 -25.95 -3.02
N TRP A 119 -9.67 -25.73 -2.61
CA TRP A 119 -10.02 -24.85 -1.50
C TRP A 119 -11.27 -25.38 -0.82
N LEU A 120 -11.42 -25.10 0.47
CA LEU A 120 -12.49 -25.65 1.29
C LEU A 120 -12.89 -24.59 2.32
N GLU A 121 -14.20 -24.33 2.49
CA GLU A 121 -14.67 -23.24 3.34
C GLU A 121 -14.18 -23.39 4.80
N SER A 122 -13.33 -22.47 5.25
CA SER A 122 -12.72 -22.51 6.59
C SER A 122 -13.68 -22.24 7.75
N GLY A 123 -14.97 -22.04 7.48
CA GLY A 123 -16.05 -22.01 8.47
C GLY A 123 -15.94 -20.84 9.48
N LYS A 124 -16.05 -21.13 10.77
CA LYS A 124 -15.91 -20.11 11.84
C LYS A 124 -14.42 -19.81 12.08
N ILE A 125 -14.03 -18.59 11.74
CA ILE A 125 -12.64 -18.13 11.69
C ILE A 125 -12.19 -17.66 13.08
N THR A 126 -11.57 -18.55 13.86
CA THR A 126 -10.72 -18.17 15.01
C THR A 126 -9.38 -18.92 14.90
N PRO A 127 -8.25 -18.37 15.39
CA PRO A 127 -6.93 -18.98 15.22
C PRO A 127 -6.86 -20.46 15.58
N TRP A 128 -7.33 -20.85 16.78
CA TRP A 128 -7.30 -22.25 17.22
C TRP A 128 -8.21 -23.16 16.38
N ARG A 129 -9.36 -22.65 15.90
CA ARG A 129 -10.26 -23.40 15.01
C ARG A 129 -9.64 -23.62 13.64
N ILE A 130 -8.97 -22.62 13.08
CA ILE A 130 -8.25 -22.72 11.80
C ILE A 130 -7.19 -23.82 11.91
N ARG A 131 -6.36 -23.78 12.96
CA ARG A 131 -5.31 -24.78 13.18
C ARG A 131 -5.86 -26.21 13.27
N LEU A 132 -6.91 -26.43 14.04
CA LEU A 132 -7.53 -27.76 14.15
C LEU A 132 -8.22 -28.22 12.85
N LYS A 133 -8.81 -27.32 12.05
CA LYS A 133 -9.42 -27.66 10.75
C LYS A 133 -8.38 -27.93 9.64
N ALA A 134 -7.25 -27.23 9.67
CA ALA A 134 -6.13 -27.47 8.77
C ALA A 134 -5.51 -28.87 9.01
N MET A 135 -5.41 -29.31 10.27
CA MET A 135 -4.97 -30.68 10.56
C MET A 135 -5.96 -31.78 10.14
N GLY A 136 -7.17 -31.45 9.67
CA GLY A 136 -8.23 -32.41 9.38
C GLY A 136 -7.85 -33.50 8.37
N GLY A 137 -7.40 -33.12 7.17
CA GLY A 137 -6.96 -34.07 6.15
C GLY A 137 -5.73 -34.85 6.60
N ILE A 138 -4.68 -34.14 7.01
CA ILE A 138 -3.42 -34.70 7.53
C ILE A 138 -3.68 -35.79 8.58
N ALA A 139 -4.56 -35.53 9.55
CA ALA A 139 -4.88 -36.47 10.61
C ALA A 139 -5.62 -37.72 10.10
N LEU A 140 -6.56 -37.58 9.17
CA LEU A 140 -7.32 -38.73 8.66
C LEU A 140 -6.48 -39.62 7.74
N ASN A 141 -5.65 -39.05 6.85
CA ASN A 141 -4.68 -39.82 6.07
C ASN A 141 -3.64 -40.51 6.98
N SER A 142 -3.19 -39.84 8.05
CA SER A 142 -2.26 -40.43 9.03
C SER A 142 -2.90 -41.61 9.78
N LEU A 143 -4.17 -41.48 10.18
CA LEU A 143 -4.94 -42.55 10.82
C LEU A 143 -5.10 -43.76 9.87
N VAL A 144 -5.45 -43.52 8.61
CA VAL A 144 -5.59 -44.58 7.60
C VAL A 144 -4.26 -45.30 7.34
N VAL A 145 -3.14 -44.56 7.22
CA VAL A 145 -1.80 -45.17 7.11
C VAL A 145 -1.50 -46.02 8.34
N GLY A 146 -1.75 -45.54 9.56
CA GLY A 146 -1.51 -46.28 10.79
C GLY A 146 -2.31 -47.57 10.89
N VAL A 147 -3.61 -47.53 10.58
CA VAL A 147 -4.51 -48.72 10.61
C VAL A 147 -4.09 -49.76 9.58
N VAL A 148 -3.79 -49.35 8.34
CA VAL A 148 -3.35 -50.28 7.28
C VAL A 148 -1.96 -50.85 7.61
N TRP A 149 -1.06 -50.04 8.18
CA TRP A 149 0.27 -50.50 8.58
C TRP A 149 0.21 -51.56 9.70
N ASP A 150 -0.53 -51.30 10.78
CA ASP A 150 -0.68 -52.23 11.90
C ASP A 150 -1.37 -53.54 11.46
N TYR A 151 -2.42 -53.44 10.61
CA TYR A 151 -3.14 -54.63 10.13
C TYR A 151 -2.29 -55.55 9.25
N PHE A 152 -1.43 -55.02 8.38
CA PHE A 152 -0.66 -55.86 7.44
C PHE A 152 0.73 -56.27 7.94
N PHE A 153 1.53 -55.36 8.50
CA PHE A 153 2.93 -55.67 8.86
C PHE A 153 3.07 -56.47 10.16
N LYS A 154 2.05 -56.45 11.03
CA LYS A 154 2.05 -57.13 12.34
C LYS A 154 1.54 -58.57 12.26
N ASN A 155 0.59 -58.83 11.35
CA ASN A 155 -0.07 -60.13 11.19
C ASN A 155 0.63 -61.09 10.21
N GLN A 156 1.78 -60.68 9.63
CA GLN A 156 2.61 -61.48 8.71
C GLN A 156 1.82 -62.19 7.58
N ILE A 157 0.80 -61.51 7.04
CA ILE A 157 -0.10 -62.10 6.03
C ILE A 157 0.69 -62.35 4.73
N ASN A 158 0.78 -63.61 4.32
CA ASN A 158 1.53 -64.00 3.13
C ASN A 158 0.74 -63.65 1.86
N LEU A 159 1.08 -62.53 1.23
CA LEU A 159 0.36 -61.93 0.10
C LEU A 159 1.09 -62.14 -1.23
N SER A 160 0.33 -62.18 -2.33
CA SER A 160 0.90 -62.08 -3.68
C SER A 160 1.61 -60.73 -3.87
N PHE A 161 2.63 -60.70 -4.73
CA PHE A 161 3.41 -59.50 -5.04
C PHE A 161 2.53 -58.30 -5.45
N ILE A 162 1.48 -58.56 -6.23
CA ILE A 162 0.52 -57.53 -6.68
C ILE A 162 -0.26 -56.96 -5.49
N ASN A 163 -0.76 -57.80 -4.58
CA ASN A 163 -1.50 -57.33 -3.40
C ASN A 163 -0.59 -56.53 -2.45
N LEU A 164 0.64 -56.99 -2.21
CA LEU A 164 1.63 -56.27 -1.43
C LEU A 164 1.97 -54.91 -2.05
N PHE A 165 2.18 -54.86 -3.37
CA PHE A 165 2.44 -53.62 -4.09
C PHE A 165 1.27 -52.64 -3.98
N LEU A 166 0.02 -53.09 -4.13
CA LEU A 166 -1.15 -52.20 -4.07
C LEU A 166 -1.36 -51.60 -2.67
N ILE A 167 -1.12 -52.38 -1.61
CA ILE A 167 -1.14 -51.87 -0.22
C ILE A 167 -0.01 -50.85 -0.01
N GLN A 168 1.21 -51.13 -0.51
CA GLN A 168 2.32 -50.18 -0.46
C GLN A 168 2.00 -48.90 -1.25
N ALA A 169 1.44 -49.00 -2.46
CA ALA A 169 1.05 -47.84 -3.27
C ALA A 169 0.00 -46.97 -2.55
N PHE A 170 -0.96 -47.58 -1.84
CA PHE A 170 -1.94 -46.88 -1.03
C PHE A 170 -1.31 -46.16 0.18
N ILE A 171 -0.40 -46.81 0.89
CA ILE A 171 0.37 -46.18 1.98
C ILE A 171 1.18 -44.99 1.45
N HIS A 172 1.91 -45.16 0.34
CA HIS A 172 2.73 -44.11 -0.27
C HIS A 172 1.89 -42.95 -0.79
N ALA A 173 0.73 -43.19 -1.43
CA ALA A 173 -0.16 -42.13 -1.90
C ALA A 173 -0.65 -41.26 -0.73
N ASN A 174 -1.07 -41.87 0.39
CA ASN A 174 -1.48 -41.15 1.58
C ASN A 174 -0.33 -40.37 2.24
N LEU A 175 0.88 -40.96 2.33
CA LEU A 175 2.08 -40.28 2.84
C LEU A 175 2.51 -39.10 1.97
N ILE A 176 2.46 -39.24 0.64
CA ILE A 176 2.79 -38.16 -0.30
C ILE A 176 1.78 -37.00 -0.15
N VAL A 177 0.48 -37.29 -0.01
CA VAL A 177 -0.52 -36.25 0.28
C VAL A 177 -0.19 -35.51 1.58
N ILE A 178 0.02 -36.22 2.71
CA ILE A 178 0.40 -35.61 4.00
C ILE A 178 1.63 -34.68 3.90
N ILE A 179 2.64 -35.07 3.12
CA ILE A 179 3.88 -34.29 2.94
C ILE A 179 3.68 -33.09 2.00
N THR A 180 2.80 -33.21 1.01
CA THR A 180 2.56 -32.17 -0.02
C THR A 180 1.43 -31.19 0.31
N SER A 181 0.67 -31.44 1.39
CA SER A 181 -0.31 -30.54 2.02
C SER A 181 0.30 -29.32 2.71
N ILE A 182 1.19 -28.61 2.02
CA ILE A 182 1.97 -27.47 2.55
C ILE A 182 1.06 -26.34 3.04
N SER A 183 -0.08 -26.11 2.38
CA SER A 183 -1.11 -25.14 2.79
C SER A 183 -1.73 -25.44 4.16
N ASP A 184 -1.88 -26.72 4.49
CA ASP A 184 -2.48 -27.16 5.74
C ASP A 184 -1.46 -27.03 6.89
N TRP A 185 -0.20 -27.37 6.63
CA TRP A 185 0.90 -27.07 7.54
C TRP A 185 1.09 -25.56 7.76
N GLU A 186 0.98 -24.74 6.72
CA GLU A 186 1.07 -23.27 6.82
C GLU A 186 -0.11 -22.70 7.63
N ALA A 187 -1.35 -23.16 7.40
CA ALA A 187 -2.53 -22.75 8.16
C ALA A 187 -2.50 -23.24 9.63
N PHE A 188 -1.92 -24.43 9.89
CA PHE A 188 -1.70 -24.96 11.23
C PHE A 188 -0.64 -24.18 12.01
N VAL A 189 0.45 -23.77 11.37
CA VAL A 189 1.50 -22.98 12.04
C VAL A 189 1.05 -21.53 12.24
N THR A 190 0.55 -20.87 11.20
CA THR A 190 0.19 -19.44 11.25
C THR A 190 -1.05 -19.19 12.11
N GLY A 191 -2.23 -19.67 11.70
CA GLY A 191 -3.51 -19.42 12.36
C GLY A 191 -3.94 -17.94 12.37
N VAL A 192 -3.35 -17.08 11.55
CA VAL A 192 -3.52 -15.61 11.57
C VAL A 192 -3.73 -15.08 10.14
N ALA A 193 -4.54 -14.03 10.01
CA ALA A 193 -4.63 -13.19 8.81
C ALA A 193 -4.77 -11.72 9.23
N GLU A 194 -3.89 -10.85 8.75
CA GLU A 194 -3.83 -9.42 9.07
C GLU A 194 -4.23 -8.57 7.83
N CYS A 195 -4.54 -7.28 8.02
CA CYS A 195 -5.58 -6.52 7.29
C CYS A 195 -5.08 -5.49 6.23
N PHE A 196 -5.97 -4.68 5.57
CA PHE A 196 -5.79 -3.25 5.09
C PHE A 196 -6.74 -2.63 3.88
N TYR A 197 -6.72 -1.31 3.40
CA TYR A 197 -7.70 -0.15 2.94
C TYR A 197 -7.48 0.52 1.53
N CYS A 198 -8.59 0.74 0.84
CA CYS A 198 -9.01 1.42 -0.41
C CYS A 198 -8.33 2.64 -1.13
N GLY A 199 -8.73 2.81 -2.42
CA GLY A 199 -8.41 3.86 -3.41
C GLY A 199 -9.02 3.59 -4.82
N ASN A 200 -9.71 4.57 -5.43
CA ASN A 200 -10.49 4.41 -6.70
C ASN A 200 -9.74 4.85 -7.98
N PHE A 201 -10.09 4.27 -9.14
CA PHE A 201 -9.79 4.84 -10.48
C PHE A 201 -10.67 4.27 -11.62
N GLY A 202 -10.81 4.98 -12.74
CA GLY A 202 -11.65 4.52 -13.84
C GLY A 202 -11.60 5.35 -15.13
N PHE A 203 -12.39 4.90 -16.11
CA PHE A 203 -12.50 5.44 -17.47
C PHE A 203 -13.97 5.47 -17.91
N LEU A 204 -14.38 6.55 -18.59
CA LEU A 204 -15.66 6.62 -19.32
C LEU A 204 -15.44 7.39 -20.63
N GLY A 205 -15.68 6.76 -21.77
CA GLY A 205 -15.48 7.39 -23.08
C GLY A 205 -16.43 6.89 -24.14
N GLN A 206 -16.50 7.62 -25.26
CA GLN A 206 -17.18 7.13 -26.46
C GLN A 206 -16.48 5.88 -27.01
N ARG A 207 -17.26 5.00 -27.64
CA ARG A 207 -16.74 3.81 -28.31
C ARG A 207 -16.15 4.17 -29.67
N ASN A 208 -14.92 3.72 -29.94
CA ASN A 208 -14.31 3.87 -31.26
C ASN A 208 -14.81 2.74 -32.19
N PRO A 209 -14.96 2.96 -33.51
CA PRO A 209 -15.44 1.92 -34.43
C PRO A 209 -14.64 0.60 -34.41
N ASN A 210 -13.37 0.65 -34.01
CA ASN A 210 -12.46 -0.50 -33.92
C ASN A 210 -12.53 -1.26 -32.57
N ASP A 211 -13.30 -0.77 -31.60
CA ASP A 211 -13.38 -1.32 -30.24
C ASP A 211 -14.26 -2.58 -30.18
N SER A 212 -13.73 -3.72 -30.62
CA SER A 212 -14.47 -5.00 -30.69
C SER A 212 -14.66 -5.73 -29.34
N GLN A 213 -13.88 -5.39 -28.31
CA GLN A 213 -13.89 -6.07 -27.00
C GLN A 213 -14.70 -5.32 -25.93
N LEU A 214 -15.17 -6.03 -24.90
CA LEU A 214 -15.85 -5.41 -23.73
C LEU A 214 -14.99 -4.36 -23.01
N LEU A 215 -13.67 -4.52 -23.05
CA LEU A 215 -12.70 -3.51 -22.64
C LEU A 215 -11.65 -3.39 -23.76
N PRO A 216 -11.57 -2.26 -24.49
CA PRO A 216 -10.63 -2.11 -25.60
C PRO A 216 -9.18 -1.98 -25.12
N GLU A 217 -8.22 -2.36 -25.97
CA GLU A 217 -6.79 -2.38 -25.63
C GLU A 217 -6.25 -0.98 -25.22
N ARG A 218 -6.76 0.10 -25.85
CA ARG A 218 -6.44 1.49 -25.45
C ARG A 218 -6.77 1.76 -23.99
N VAL A 219 -7.90 1.22 -23.50
CA VAL A 219 -8.35 1.39 -22.11
C VAL A 219 -7.62 0.44 -21.17
N VAL A 220 -7.23 -0.76 -21.63
CA VAL A 220 -6.33 -1.65 -20.86
C VAL A 220 -4.97 -0.98 -20.63
N LYS A 221 -4.42 -0.29 -21.64
CA LYS A 221 -3.18 0.49 -21.51
C LYS A 221 -3.29 1.64 -20.51
N MET A 222 -4.38 2.43 -20.57
CA MET A 222 -4.68 3.45 -19.57
C MET A 222 -4.83 2.84 -18.16
N PHE A 223 -5.53 1.72 -18.02
CA PHE A 223 -5.64 0.98 -16.76
C PHE A 223 -4.26 0.59 -16.18
N TYR A 224 -3.32 0.12 -17.00
CA TYR A 224 -1.96 -0.18 -16.54
C TYR A 224 -1.22 1.08 -16.05
N GLN A 225 -1.33 2.21 -16.77
CA GLN A 225 -0.72 3.48 -16.36
C GLN A 225 -1.30 3.96 -15.02
N MET A 226 -2.62 4.10 -14.91
CA MET A 226 -3.31 4.53 -13.69
C MET A 226 -3.08 3.55 -12.52
N GLY A 227 -3.06 2.25 -12.80
CA GLY A 227 -2.82 1.21 -11.82
C GLY A 227 -1.39 1.20 -11.27
N HIS A 228 -0.38 1.52 -12.09
CA HIS A 228 1.01 1.63 -11.64
C HIS A 228 1.28 2.83 -10.72
N GLU A 229 0.46 3.88 -10.83
CA GLU A 229 0.48 5.01 -9.89
C GLU A 229 -0.33 4.69 -8.63
N THR A 230 -1.49 4.04 -8.79
CA THR A 230 -2.36 3.64 -7.67
C THR A 230 -1.68 2.61 -6.74
N GLU A 231 -0.83 1.71 -7.26
CA GLU A 231 -0.07 0.75 -6.44
C GLU A 231 1.04 1.38 -5.56
N ILE A 232 1.35 2.67 -5.74
CA ILE A 232 2.30 3.40 -4.87
C ILE A 232 1.68 3.65 -3.48
N ARG A 233 0.34 3.71 -3.41
CA ARG A 233 -0.43 3.76 -2.17
C ARG A 233 -0.79 2.38 -1.64
N GLY A 234 -0.91 1.38 -2.52
CA GLY A 234 -0.69 -0.04 -2.21
C GLY A 234 -1.50 -1.04 -3.03
N GLU A 235 -1.49 -2.33 -2.64
CA GLU A 235 -1.97 -3.39 -3.53
C GLU A 235 -2.43 -4.72 -2.86
N GLN A 236 -3.12 -4.71 -1.72
CA GLN A 236 -3.55 -5.97 -1.07
C GLN A 236 -4.67 -6.72 -1.80
N ALA A 237 -5.63 -6.00 -2.38
CA ALA A 237 -6.72 -6.59 -3.14
C ALA A 237 -7.26 -5.58 -4.15
N GLY A 238 -7.96 -6.03 -5.18
CA GLY A 238 -8.53 -5.15 -6.19
C GLY A 238 -9.73 -5.74 -6.90
N GLY A 239 -10.52 -4.87 -7.51
CA GLY A 239 -11.63 -5.26 -8.36
C GLY A 239 -11.77 -4.34 -9.56
N GLY A 240 -12.18 -4.92 -10.68
CA GLY A 240 -12.55 -4.22 -11.90
C GLY A 240 -13.94 -4.64 -12.38
N LEU A 241 -14.65 -3.72 -13.01
CA LEU A 241 -15.82 -4.03 -13.84
C LEU A 241 -15.83 -3.21 -15.13
N VAL A 242 -16.63 -3.68 -16.10
CA VAL A 242 -17.08 -2.94 -17.27
C VAL A 242 -18.58 -3.09 -17.45
N ILE A 243 -19.21 -2.12 -18.12
CA ILE A 243 -20.62 -2.20 -18.51
C ILE A 243 -20.74 -2.82 -19.92
N ALA A 244 -21.71 -3.71 -20.10
CA ALA A 244 -21.96 -4.47 -21.32
C ALA A 244 -23.48 -4.71 -21.51
N ARG A 245 -23.88 -5.39 -22.59
CA ARG A 245 -25.25 -5.89 -22.80
C ARG A 245 -25.28 -7.40 -22.92
N ASN A 246 -26.30 -8.05 -22.36
CA ASN A 246 -26.55 -9.48 -22.55
C ASN A 246 -27.30 -9.76 -23.87
N PRO A 247 -27.53 -11.05 -24.26
CA PRO A 247 -28.29 -11.39 -25.46
C PRO A 247 -29.71 -10.79 -25.48
N GLU A 248 -30.32 -10.59 -24.32
CA GLU A 248 -31.63 -9.96 -24.12
C GLU A 248 -31.60 -8.42 -24.21
N ASN A 249 -30.47 -7.84 -24.67
CA ASN A 249 -30.22 -6.40 -24.81
C ASN A 249 -30.32 -5.59 -23.50
N GLN A 250 -30.24 -6.27 -22.35
CA GLN A 250 -30.22 -5.66 -21.02
C GLN A 250 -28.80 -5.26 -20.62
N VAL A 251 -28.67 -4.11 -19.96
CA VAL A 251 -27.41 -3.62 -19.42
C VAL A 251 -26.96 -4.49 -18.25
N VAL A 252 -25.72 -4.97 -18.29
CA VAL A 252 -25.12 -5.84 -17.27
C VAL A 252 -23.68 -5.41 -16.95
N PHE A 253 -23.22 -5.72 -15.74
CA PHE A 253 -21.82 -5.53 -15.36
C PHE A 253 -21.01 -6.83 -15.50
N VAL A 254 -19.91 -6.80 -16.23
CA VAL A 254 -18.92 -7.89 -16.28
C VAL A 254 -17.72 -7.46 -15.44
N GLY A 255 -17.39 -8.19 -14.37
CA GLY A 255 -16.34 -7.78 -13.44
C GLY A 255 -15.71 -8.93 -12.66
N LYS A 256 -14.55 -8.65 -12.08
CA LYS A 256 -13.76 -9.63 -11.31
C LYS A 256 -13.04 -8.95 -10.15
N LYS A 257 -12.90 -9.69 -9.05
CA LYS A 257 -12.18 -9.30 -7.84
C LYS A 257 -11.03 -10.29 -7.59
N VAL A 258 -9.93 -9.80 -7.04
CA VAL A 258 -8.70 -10.53 -6.74
C VAL A 258 -8.15 -10.07 -5.38
N VAL A 259 -7.70 -11.00 -4.54
CA VAL A 259 -6.81 -10.69 -3.41
C VAL A 259 -5.39 -10.97 -3.88
N ASN A 260 -4.49 -10.00 -3.70
CA ASN A 260 -3.11 -10.10 -4.16
C ASN A 260 -2.30 -11.07 -3.28
N LYS A 261 -1.32 -11.75 -3.86
CA LYS A 261 -0.38 -12.59 -3.11
C LYS A 261 0.82 -11.75 -2.68
N LYS A 262 1.47 -12.12 -1.56
CA LYS A 262 2.58 -11.37 -0.93
C LYS A 262 3.71 -10.90 -1.87
N ARG A 263 3.90 -11.52 -3.03
CA ARG A 263 4.97 -11.20 -4.00
C ARG A 263 4.46 -11.03 -5.44
N GLU A 264 3.16 -10.87 -5.62
CA GLU A 264 2.53 -10.57 -6.92
C GLU A 264 2.24 -9.07 -7.03
N ASN A 265 2.11 -8.58 -8.26
CA ASN A 265 1.69 -7.21 -8.54
C ASN A 265 0.19 -7.19 -8.88
N LEU A 266 -0.60 -6.41 -8.16
CA LEU A 266 -2.06 -6.42 -8.33
C LEU A 266 -2.50 -5.92 -9.72
N THR A 267 -1.80 -4.94 -10.29
CA THR A 267 -2.11 -4.41 -11.63
C THR A 267 -2.03 -5.51 -12.69
N GLN A 268 -0.93 -6.27 -12.69
CA GLN A 268 -0.73 -7.41 -13.59
C GLN A 268 -1.65 -8.60 -13.25
N SER A 269 -1.74 -8.99 -11.97
CA SER A 269 -2.58 -10.13 -11.54
C SER A 269 -4.08 -9.89 -11.76
N MET A 270 -4.57 -8.66 -11.61
CA MET A 270 -5.99 -8.36 -11.81
C MET A 270 -6.38 -8.48 -13.29
N GLU A 271 -5.60 -7.91 -14.21
CA GLU A 271 -5.91 -8.04 -15.65
C GLU A 271 -5.70 -9.47 -16.16
N THR A 272 -4.68 -10.18 -15.66
CA THR A 272 -4.46 -11.62 -15.94
C THR A 272 -5.68 -12.48 -15.58
N VAL A 273 -6.41 -12.11 -14.52
CA VAL A 273 -7.61 -12.84 -14.07
C VAL A 273 -8.91 -12.24 -14.64
N PHE A 274 -8.92 -10.97 -15.08
CA PHE A 274 -10.10 -10.30 -15.64
C PHE A 274 -10.25 -10.52 -17.14
N ALA A 275 -9.17 -10.56 -17.93
CA ALA A 275 -9.24 -10.80 -19.37
C ALA A 275 -9.94 -12.13 -19.74
N PRO A 276 -9.66 -13.29 -19.09
CA PRO A 276 -10.40 -14.53 -19.32
C PRO A 276 -11.88 -14.44 -18.96
N VAL A 277 -12.26 -13.62 -17.96
CA VAL A 277 -13.65 -13.38 -17.59
C VAL A 277 -14.38 -12.57 -18.67
N ARG A 278 -13.73 -11.55 -19.26
CA ARG A 278 -14.30 -10.80 -20.39
C ARG A 278 -14.42 -11.66 -21.65
N GLN A 279 -13.41 -12.47 -21.96
CA GLN A 279 -13.45 -13.43 -23.08
C GLN A 279 -14.58 -14.45 -22.90
N LYS A 280 -14.74 -15.02 -21.70
CA LYS A 280 -15.84 -15.94 -21.38
C LYS A 280 -17.20 -15.26 -21.53
N ALA A 281 -17.35 -14.01 -21.08
CA ALA A 281 -18.59 -13.25 -21.25
C ALA A 281 -18.93 -13.06 -22.74
N ILE A 282 -17.97 -12.68 -23.59
CA ILE A 282 -18.16 -12.57 -25.05
C ILE A 282 -18.60 -13.92 -25.64
N ALA A 283 -17.97 -15.03 -25.24
CA ALA A 283 -18.34 -16.38 -25.66
C ALA A 283 -19.73 -16.83 -25.16
N GLN A 284 -20.29 -16.15 -24.15
CA GLN A 284 -21.67 -16.33 -23.65
C GLN A 284 -22.65 -15.34 -24.30
N GLY A 285 -22.25 -14.63 -25.37
CA GLY A 285 -23.11 -13.68 -26.09
C GLY A 285 -23.23 -12.30 -25.45
N ILE A 286 -22.44 -12.00 -24.40
CA ILE A 286 -22.37 -10.65 -23.85
C ILE A 286 -21.64 -9.73 -24.86
N LYS A 287 -22.37 -8.74 -25.37
CA LYS A 287 -21.86 -7.73 -26.31
C LYS A 287 -21.44 -6.46 -25.56
N PRO A 288 -20.52 -5.65 -26.09
CA PRO A 288 -20.23 -4.33 -25.50
C PRO A 288 -21.42 -3.37 -25.66
N LEU A 289 -21.39 -2.25 -24.94
CA LEU A 289 -22.23 -1.09 -25.27
C LEU A 289 -21.79 -0.50 -26.62
N GLU A 290 -22.73 -0.05 -27.43
CA GLU A 290 -22.50 0.46 -28.79
C GLU A 290 -21.95 1.90 -28.79
N SER A 291 -22.49 2.75 -27.91
CA SER A 291 -22.20 4.18 -27.78
C SER A 291 -20.94 4.48 -26.95
N SER A 292 -20.71 3.71 -25.89
CA SER A 292 -19.72 4.03 -24.85
C SER A 292 -18.85 2.84 -24.45
N THR A 293 -17.81 3.14 -23.67
CA THR A 293 -17.06 2.17 -22.87
C THR A 293 -16.86 2.77 -21.49
N MET A 294 -17.25 2.04 -20.45
CA MET A 294 -17.01 2.41 -19.05
C MET A 294 -16.25 1.29 -18.34
N GLY A 295 -15.17 1.66 -17.64
CA GLY A 295 -14.39 0.79 -16.77
C GLY A 295 -14.24 1.41 -15.38
N VAL A 296 -14.53 0.63 -14.34
CA VAL A 296 -14.43 1.06 -12.93
C VAL A 296 -13.50 0.10 -12.22
N TRP A 297 -12.42 0.62 -11.64
CA TRP A 297 -11.42 -0.11 -10.88
C TRP A 297 -11.24 0.46 -9.49
N HIS A 298 -10.73 -0.39 -8.61
CA HIS A 298 -10.47 -0.02 -7.24
C HIS A 298 -9.41 -0.94 -6.63
N TYR A 299 -8.40 -0.37 -5.98
CA TYR A 299 -7.36 -1.08 -5.24
C TYR A 299 -7.51 -0.85 -3.73
N ARG A 300 -7.11 -1.84 -2.93
CA ARG A 300 -7.27 -1.87 -1.48
C ARG A 300 -5.88 -2.00 -0.80
N PHE A 301 -5.50 -0.99 -0.01
CA PHE A 301 -4.23 -0.67 0.68
C PHE A 301 -4.19 -0.78 2.25
N ALA A 302 -4.52 0.25 3.14
CA ALA A 302 -4.49 0.50 4.68
C ALA A 302 -5.49 0.08 5.95
N THR A 303 -6.74 -0.49 5.90
CA THR A 303 -7.86 -0.83 6.88
C THR A 303 -7.63 -1.66 8.17
N SER A 304 -8.57 -1.49 9.10
CA SER A 304 -9.00 -2.46 10.14
C SER A 304 -9.45 -3.90 9.77
N SER A 305 -9.81 -4.28 8.53
CA SER A 305 -10.36 -5.63 8.20
C SER A 305 -9.49 -6.49 7.27
N PRO A 306 -9.52 -7.85 7.35
CA PRO A 306 -8.74 -8.71 6.45
C PRO A 306 -9.09 -8.55 4.96
N PRO A 307 -8.13 -8.67 4.03
CA PRO A 307 -8.41 -8.69 2.59
C PRO A 307 -9.12 -10.00 2.21
N ALA A 308 -10.35 -9.89 1.71
CA ALA A 308 -11.17 -11.01 1.27
C ALA A 308 -12.00 -10.61 0.06
N ILE A 309 -12.27 -11.55 -0.87
CA ILE A 309 -12.98 -11.29 -2.14
C ILE A 309 -14.36 -10.64 -1.92
N ILE A 310 -15.08 -11.01 -0.85
CA ILE A 310 -16.39 -10.45 -0.52
C ILE A 310 -16.31 -9.03 0.06
N GLU A 311 -15.24 -8.72 0.80
CA GLU A 311 -14.91 -7.41 1.38
C GLU A 311 -14.03 -6.56 0.43
N THR A 312 -13.87 -6.98 -0.84
CA THR A 312 -13.14 -6.21 -1.87
C THR A 312 -14.15 -5.49 -2.75
N HIS A 313 -13.86 -4.25 -3.14
CA HIS A 313 -14.70 -3.46 -4.04
C HIS A 313 -14.75 -4.06 -5.46
N TRP A 314 -15.68 -3.66 -6.32
CA TRP A 314 -16.91 -2.89 -6.07
C TRP A 314 -17.87 -3.60 -5.10
N HIS A 315 -18.80 -2.89 -4.47
CA HIS A 315 -19.86 -3.49 -3.66
C HIS A 315 -21.24 -3.29 -4.29
N GLU A 316 -22.13 -4.26 -4.08
CA GLU A 316 -23.57 -4.22 -4.33
C GLU A 316 -24.27 -4.76 -3.06
N TRP A 317 -25.52 -4.37 -2.79
CA TRP A 317 -26.32 -4.96 -1.70
C TRP A 317 -27.35 -5.93 -2.28
N MET A 318 -28.22 -5.44 -3.17
CA MET A 318 -29.12 -6.28 -3.92
C MET A 318 -28.44 -6.77 -5.21
N SER A 319 -28.48 -8.08 -5.43
CA SER A 319 -28.03 -8.66 -6.70
C SER A 319 -28.86 -8.16 -7.88
N ALA A 320 -28.29 -8.27 -9.08
CA ALA A 320 -28.94 -7.87 -10.32
C ALA A 320 -30.33 -8.50 -10.49
N ARG A 321 -31.34 -7.65 -10.70
CA ARG A 321 -32.77 -8.00 -10.65
C ARG A 321 -33.52 -7.42 -11.86
N THR A 322 -34.38 -8.20 -12.51
CA THR A 322 -35.25 -7.68 -13.58
C THR A 322 -36.49 -7.03 -12.97
N VAL A 323 -36.61 -5.71 -13.09
CA VAL A 323 -37.74 -4.90 -12.59
C VAL A 323 -38.36 -4.17 -13.78
N LYS A 324 -39.68 -3.91 -13.77
CA LYS A 324 -40.29 -3.04 -14.78
C LYS A 324 -40.03 -1.59 -14.38
N VAL A 325 -39.46 -0.80 -15.29
CA VAL A 325 -39.07 0.59 -15.05
C VAL A 325 -39.76 1.48 -16.07
N TRP A 326 -40.34 2.58 -15.60
CA TRP A 326 -40.85 3.67 -16.43
C TRP A 326 -39.71 4.57 -16.89
N GLN A 327 -39.60 4.78 -18.20
CA GLN A 327 -38.61 5.68 -18.79
C GLN A 327 -39.27 6.58 -19.85
N LEU A 328 -38.93 7.86 -19.86
CA LEU A 328 -39.35 8.80 -20.90
C LEU A 328 -38.40 8.69 -22.10
N ILE A 329 -38.85 8.03 -23.17
CA ILE A 329 -38.08 7.80 -24.40
C ILE A 329 -38.84 8.49 -25.55
N GLU A 330 -38.17 9.35 -26.31
CA GLU A 330 -38.79 10.10 -27.43
C GLU A 330 -40.10 10.82 -27.05
N ARG A 331 -40.13 11.46 -25.87
CA ARG A 331 -41.33 12.09 -25.28
C ARG A 331 -42.52 11.12 -25.09
N LYS A 332 -42.26 9.83 -24.84
CA LYS A 332 -43.27 8.81 -24.52
C LYS A 332 -42.83 8.01 -23.30
N TRP A 333 -43.77 7.78 -22.38
CA TRP A 333 -43.54 6.94 -21.22
C TRP A 333 -43.60 5.46 -21.61
N VAL A 334 -42.45 4.79 -21.55
CA VAL A 334 -42.27 3.37 -21.85
C VAL A 334 -42.09 2.60 -20.54
N PHE A 335 -42.95 1.61 -20.29
CA PHE A 335 -42.84 0.69 -19.15
C PHE A 335 -42.26 -0.64 -19.63
N GLN A 336 -41.01 -0.92 -19.25
CA GLN A 336 -40.26 -2.06 -19.79
C GLN A 336 -39.43 -2.78 -18.73
N PRO A 337 -39.24 -4.11 -18.82
CA PRO A 337 -38.31 -4.82 -17.96
C PRO A 337 -36.88 -4.32 -18.20
N LYS A 338 -36.22 -3.85 -17.13
CA LYS A 338 -34.81 -3.52 -17.08
C LYS A 338 -34.10 -4.39 -16.05
N ASN A 339 -32.86 -4.78 -16.36
CA ASN A 339 -31.95 -5.25 -15.32
C ASN A 339 -31.52 -4.07 -14.43
N VAL A 340 -31.79 -4.15 -13.13
CA VAL A 340 -31.46 -3.15 -12.12
C VAL A 340 -30.36 -3.71 -11.21
N ASN A 341 -29.21 -3.04 -11.20
CA ASN A 341 -28.11 -3.29 -10.27
C ASN A 341 -27.34 -1.98 -10.07
N HIS A 342 -26.91 -1.74 -8.83
CA HIS A 342 -26.16 -0.54 -8.43
C HIS A 342 -24.86 -0.99 -7.79
N ARG A 343 -23.76 -0.31 -8.13
CA ARG A 343 -22.42 -0.67 -7.62
C ARG A 343 -21.66 0.55 -7.19
N ILE A 344 -20.92 0.40 -6.10
CA ILE A 344 -20.04 1.44 -5.56
C ILE A 344 -18.59 0.99 -5.45
N THR A 345 -17.66 1.91 -5.68
CA THR A 345 -16.30 1.84 -5.14
C THR A 345 -16.11 3.02 -4.19
N HIS A 346 -15.41 2.81 -3.08
CA HIS A 346 -15.35 3.78 -1.99
C HIS A 346 -13.97 3.74 -1.32
N ASN A 347 -13.40 4.92 -1.14
CA ASN A 347 -12.22 5.17 -0.33
C ASN A 347 -12.60 6.08 0.85
N GLY A 348 -11.96 5.91 2.00
CA GLY A 348 -12.33 6.53 3.27
C GLY A 348 -13.11 5.59 4.19
N ASP A 349 -13.90 6.19 5.08
CA ASP A 349 -14.60 5.53 6.19
C ASP A 349 -16.02 6.08 6.29
N PHE A 350 -17.02 5.20 6.38
CA PHE A 350 -18.42 5.58 6.58
C PHE A 350 -18.91 5.25 8.00
N ASP A 351 -18.79 6.23 8.90
CA ASP A 351 -19.13 6.08 10.33
C ASP A 351 -20.64 5.85 10.56
N ALA A 352 -21.47 6.74 10.01
CA ALA A 352 -22.87 6.88 10.37
C ALA A 352 -23.68 7.68 9.35
N TRP A 353 -25.01 7.53 9.38
CA TRP A 353 -25.94 8.28 8.54
C TRP A 353 -27.02 9.00 9.36
N ILE A 354 -27.47 10.17 8.91
CA ILE A 354 -28.52 10.94 9.59
C ILE A 354 -29.89 10.47 9.11
N LEU A 355 -30.66 9.86 10.03
CA LEU A 355 -31.93 9.19 9.79
C LEU A 355 -32.86 9.42 11.00
N PHE A 356 -34.14 9.73 10.76
CA PHE A 356 -35.12 10.14 11.78
C PHE A 356 -34.60 11.25 12.73
N GLY A 357 -33.84 12.20 12.17
CA GLY A 357 -33.18 13.29 12.93
C GLY A 357 -32.02 12.87 13.83
N LYS A 358 -31.79 11.56 14.01
CA LYS A 358 -30.72 10.97 14.82
C LYS A 358 -29.50 10.63 13.94
N THR A 359 -28.37 10.38 14.58
CA THR A 359 -27.21 9.74 13.94
C THR A 359 -27.31 8.24 14.17
N VAL A 360 -27.37 7.44 13.11
CA VAL A 360 -27.45 5.97 13.16
C VAL A 360 -26.12 5.40 12.70
N GLU A 361 -25.48 4.58 13.55
CA GLU A 361 -24.15 4.03 13.29
C GLU A 361 -24.18 2.92 12.21
N ASN A 362 -23.04 2.69 11.54
CA ASN A 362 -22.91 1.76 10.42
C ASN A 362 -23.51 0.35 10.69
N GLN A 363 -23.35 -0.16 11.91
CA GLN A 363 -23.87 -1.48 12.31
C GLN A 363 -25.40 -1.51 12.40
N GLU A 364 -26.01 -0.51 13.02
CA GLU A 364 -27.47 -0.38 13.17
C GLU A 364 -28.14 -0.11 11.82
N LEU A 365 -27.54 0.80 11.03
CA LEU A 365 -27.95 1.08 9.66
C LEU A 365 -27.90 -0.19 8.80
N GLY A 366 -26.88 -1.02 9.00
CA GLY A 366 -26.77 -2.34 8.36
C GLY A 366 -27.97 -3.24 8.67
N TRP A 367 -28.32 -3.42 9.95
CA TRP A 367 -29.49 -4.23 10.31
C TRP A 367 -30.81 -3.62 9.83
N TRP A 368 -30.96 -2.30 9.86
CA TRP A 368 -32.15 -1.61 9.37
C TRP A 368 -32.32 -1.79 7.84
N LEU A 369 -31.23 -1.66 7.07
CA LEU A 369 -31.21 -1.93 5.63
C LEU A 369 -31.60 -3.38 5.31
N GLU A 370 -31.19 -4.38 6.12
CA GLU A 370 -31.63 -5.77 5.92
C GLU A 370 -33.15 -5.92 5.99
N ARG A 371 -33.83 -5.17 6.87
CA ARG A 371 -35.29 -5.17 7.02
C ARG A 371 -35.96 -4.38 5.89
N VAL A 372 -35.51 -3.15 5.63
CA VAL A 372 -36.11 -2.26 4.63
C VAL A 372 -35.95 -2.77 3.19
N LEU A 373 -34.77 -3.30 2.84
CA LEU A 373 -34.51 -3.93 1.54
C LEU A 373 -34.96 -5.40 1.48
N GLN A 374 -35.35 -5.99 2.62
CA GLN A 374 -35.71 -7.41 2.77
C GLN A 374 -34.63 -8.34 2.18
N THR A 375 -33.36 -7.92 2.28
CA THR A 375 -32.19 -8.53 1.63
C THR A 375 -31.03 -8.62 2.64
N PRO A 376 -30.54 -9.82 3.01
CA PRO A 376 -29.58 -10.01 4.09
C PRO A 376 -28.14 -9.67 3.66
N ASN A 377 -27.38 -9.04 4.56
CA ASN A 377 -26.01 -8.64 4.31
C ASN A 377 -25.00 -9.68 4.83
N ARG A 378 -24.12 -10.16 3.95
CA ARG A 378 -23.06 -11.12 4.28
C ARG A 378 -21.70 -10.48 4.56
N THR A 379 -21.61 -9.15 4.50
CA THR A 379 -20.37 -8.37 4.59
C THR A 379 -20.26 -7.60 5.90
N LYS A 380 -19.03 -7.46 6.39
CA LYS A 380 -18.73 -6.68 7.59
C LYS A 380 -18.41 -5.22 7.28
N GLY A 381 -17.77 -4.95 6.14
CA GLY A 381 -17.32 -3.62 5.75
C GLY A 381 -18.42 -2.54 5.76
N ASP A 382 -17.98 -1.29 5.82
CA ASP A 382 -18.79 -0.08 5.84
C ASP A 382 -19.44 0.21 4.47
N SER A 383 -18.63 0.06 3.43
CA SER A 383 -18.89 0.40 2.03
C SER A 383 -20.07 -0.39 1.43
N PRO A 384 -20.28 -1.68 1.76
CA PRO A 384 -21.54 -2.37 1.51
C PRO A 384 -22.79 -1.64 2.01
N LYS A 385 -22.78 -0.98 3.18
CA LYS A 385 -23.96 -0.21 3.66
C LYS A 385 -24.21 1.01 2.77
N ILE A 386 -23.18 1.60 2.18
CA ILE A 386 -23.34 2.63 1.14
C ILE A 386 -24.06 2.05 -0.08
N ALA A 387 -23.69 0.84 -0.54
CA ALA A 387 -24.40 0.16 -1.62
C ALA A 387 -25.88 -0.14 -1.27
N GLY A 388 -26.18 -0.50 -0.02
CA GLY A 388 -27.56 -0.64 0.46
C GLY A 388 -28.32 0.68 0.49
N MET A 389 -27.68 1.78 0.90
CA MET A 389 -28.27 3.12 0.79
C MET A 389 -28.52 3.51 -0.68
N MET A 390 -27.69 3.08 -1.64
CA MET A 390 -27.94 3.30 -3.06
C MET A 390 -29.13 2.47 -3.58
N ASP A 391 -29.24 1.19 -3.20
CA ASP A 391 -30.42 0.34 -3.52
C ASP A 391 -31.73 0.86 -2.89
N LEU A 392 -31.65 1.65 -1.81
CA LEU A 392 -32.81 2.31 -1.19
C LEU A 392 -33.14 3.67 -1.81
N LEU A 393 -32.12 4.46 -2.19
CA LEU A 393 -32.29 5.84 -2.64
C LEU A 393 -32.51 5.97 -4.15
N ILE A 394 -32.02 5.05 -4.99
CA ILE A 394 -32.19 5.13 -6.44
C ILE A 394 -33.55 4.52 -6.81
N THR A 395 -34.55 5.38 -7.02
CA THR A 395 -35.96 5.00 -7.13
C THR A 395 -36.64 5.48 -8.42
N GLN A 396 -35.97 6.29 -9.25
CA GLN A 396 -36.57 6.89 -10.44
C GLN A 396 -37.18 5.82 -11.37
N GLY A 397 -38.42 6.05 -11.80
CA GLY A 397 -39.17 5.15 -12.68
C GLY A 397 -39.64 3.83 -12.02
N MET A 398 -39.43 3.63 -10.72
CA MET A 398 -39.78 2.41 -9.98
C MET A 398 -40.71 2.72 -8.80
N TRP A 399 -42.00 2.42 -8.93
CA TRP A 399 -42.98 2.73 -7.87
C TRP A 399 -42.75 1.92 -6.59
N ASP A 400 -42.32 0.66 -6.66
CA ASP A 400 -42.05 -0.18 -5.48
C ASP A 400 -40.85 0.32 -4.66
N ALA A 401 -39.84 0.85 -5.33
CA ALA A 401 -38.71 1.52 -4.68
C ALA A 401 -39.14 2.88 -4.11
N SER A 402 -39.95 3.64 -4.86
CA SER A 402 -40.41 4.98 -4.48
C SER A 402 -41.35 4.98 -3.27
N VAL A 403 -42.35 4.10 -3.20
CA VAL A 403 -43.25 3.99 -2.03
C VAL A 403 -42.52 3.44 -0.80
N ARG A 404 -41.55 2.54 -1.00
CA ARG A 404 -40.67 2.04 0.07
C ARG A 404 -39.85 3.17 0.67
N LEU A 405 -39.21 4.00 -0.16
CA LEU A 405 -38.44 5.17 0.29
C LEU A 405 -39.34 6.20 0.98
N ALA A 406 -40.52 6.49 0.41
CA ALA A 406 -41.49 7.40 1.01
C ALA A 406 -41.90 6.98 2.43
N TYR A 407 -42.24 5.70 2.63
CA TYR A 407 -42.54 5.17 3.96
C TYR A 407 -41.40 5.44 4.96
N GLN A 408 -40.14 5.21 4.57
CA GLN A 408 -38.98 5.45 5.45
C GLN A 408 -38.69 6.94 5.73
N PHE A 409 -39.29 7.87 4.98
CA PHE A 409 -39.03 9.31 5.12
C PHE A 409 -40.17 10.08 5.80
N VAL A 410 -41.43 9.62 5.72
CA VAL A 410 -42.59 10.36 6.27
C VAL A 410 -43.63 9.53 7.03
N ILE A 411 -43.47 8.19 7.11
CA ILE A 411 -44.36 7.31 7.90
C ILE A 411 -43.62 6.64 9.06
N ALA A 412 -42.39 6.17 8.84
CA ALA A 412 -41.57 5.61 9.91
C ALA A 412 -41.06 6.73 10.85
N GLU A 413 -41.27 6.56 12.15
CA GLU A 413 -40.83 7.53 13.18
C GLU A 413 -39.40 7.28 13.68
N SER A 414 -38.88 6.06 13.50
CA SER A 414 -37.63 5.59 14.13
C SER A 414 -37.02 4.39 13.37
N ILE A 415 -35.78 4.02 13.68
CA ILE A 415 -35.21 2.75 13.18
C ILE A 415 -35.84 1.55 13.90
N GLU A 416 -36.20 1.74 15.16
CA GLU A 416 -36.83 0.75 16.04
C GLU A 416 -38.20 0.27 15.52
N SER A 417 -38.92 1.09 14.73
CA SER A 417 -40.20 0.69 14.12
C SER A 417 -40.08 -0.41 13.05
N ALA A 418 -38.86 -0.69 12.54
CA ALA A 418 -38.57 -1.87 11.71
C ALA A 418 -38.34 -3.16 12.54
N PHE A 419 -38.22 -3.02 13.86
CA PHE A 419 -37.83 -4.06 14.82
C PHE A 419 -38.89 -4.33 15.92
N GLY A 420 -40.13 -3.86 15.72
CA GLY A 420 -41.22 -3.94 16.69
C GLY A 420 -40.98 -3.07 17.93
N ASP A 421 -40.59 -1.82 17.69
CA ASP A 421 -40.29 -0.77 18.66
C ASP A 421 -39.26 -1.18 19.71
N LYS A 422 -38.25 -1.93 19.23
CA LYS A 422 -37.14 -2.46 20.00
C LYS A 422 -35.82 -2.06 19.36
N GLN A 423 -34.77 -2.07 20.18
CA GLN A 423 -33.42 -1.75 19.74
C GLN A 423 -32.98 -2.65 18.56
N PRO A 424 -32.29 -2.09 17.55
CA PRO A 424 -31.85 -2.83 16.36
C PRO A 424 -31.07 -4.09 16.71
N ALA A 425 -31.53 -5.24 16.23
CA ALA A 425 -30.84 -6.51 16.45
C ALA A 425 -31.25 -7.57 15.41
N ALA A 426 -30.30 -8.42 15.02
CA ALA A 426 -30.55 -9.54 14.10
C ALA A 426 -31.68 -10.50 14.57
N LYS A 427 -31.96 -10.57 15.88
CA LYS A 427 -33.03 -11.40 16.47
C LYS A 427 -34.37 -10.68 16.72
N ALA A 428 -34.45 -9.36 16.53
CA ALA A 428 -35.71 -8.64 16.73
C ALA A 428 -36.72 -8.97 15.61
N PRO A 429 -38.04 -8.86 15.86
CA PRO A 429 -39.07 -9.15 14.84
C PRO A 429 -38.92 -8.22 13.62
N ASN A 430 -39.49 -8.57 12.48
CA ASN A 430 -39.48 -7.73 11.29
C ASN A 430 -40.83 -7.05 11.14
N THR A 431 -40.89 -5.74 11.38
CA THR A 431 -42.10 -4.91 11.25
C THR A 431 -41.99 -3.88 10.14
N ALA A 432 -40.87 -3.85 9.39
CA ALA A 432 -40.79 -3.11 8.15
C ALA A 432 -41.83 -3.65 7.13
N PRO A 433 -42.43 -2.80 6.27
CA PRO A 433 -43.43 -3.22 5.30
C PRO A 433 -43.01 -4.45 4.48
N SER A 434 -43.93 -5.41 4.36
CA SER A 434 -43.65 -6.67 3.65
C SER A 434 -43.51 -6.41 2.13
N PRO A 435 -42.82 -7.29 1.38
CA PRO A 435 -42.77 -7.19 -0.08
C PRO A 435 -44.16 -7.13 -0.72
N GLN A 436 -45.15 -7.84 -0.18
CA GLN A 436 -46.53 -7.81 -0.67
C GLN A 436 -47.21 -6.46 -0.37
N THR A 437 -46.97 -5.89 0.82
CA THR A 437 -47.50 -4.56 1.20
C THR A 437 -46.95 -3.49 0.27
N ILE A 438 -45.63 -3.49 0.03
CA ILE A 438 -44.96 -2.56 -0.89
C ILE A 438 -45.48 -2.74 -2.33
N ALA A 439 -45.68 -3.98 -2.79
CA ALA A 439 -46.23 -4.26 -4.12
C ALA A 439 -47.69 -3.81 -4.27
N ASN A 440 -48.52 -3.97 -3.23
CA ASN A 440 -49.90 -3.48 -3.21
C ASN A 440 -49.93 -1.95 -3.35
N TRP A 441 -49.16 -1.23 -2.53
CA TRP A 441 -49.02 0.22 -2.62
C TRP A 441 -48.54 0.66 -4.00
N ALA A 442 -47.44 0.07 -4.49
CA ALA A 442 -46.88 0.38 -5.80
C ALA A 442 -47.89 0.16 -6.94
N ASN A 443 -48.75 -0.86 -6.85
CA ASN A 443 -49.79 -1.12 -7.85
C ASN A 443 -50.85 0.00 -7.92
N PHE A 444 -51.22 0.65 -6.82
CA PHE A 444 -52.12 1.82 -6.87
C PHE A 444 -51.48 3.00 -7.63
N PHE A 445 -50.23 3.34 -7.31
CA PHE A 445 -49.49 4.39 -8.02
C PHE A 445 -49.30 4.04 -9.50
N GLU A 446 -48.93 2.79 -9.82
CA GLU A 446 -48.76 2.27 -11.18
C GLU A 446 -50.04 2.41 -12.02
N GLN A 447 -51.19 1.99 -11.48
CA GLN A 447 -52.48 2.05 -12.20
C GLN A 447 -52.92 3.49 -12.48
N ILE A 448 -52.85 4.38 -11.47
CA ILE A 448 -53.25 5.79 -11.63
C ILE A 448 -52.25 6.55 -12.52
N PHE A 449 -50.94 6.32 -12.35
CA PHE A 449 -49.93 6.90 -13.24
C PHE A 449 -50.08 6.41 -14.69
N PHE A 450 -50.46 5.14 -14.93
CA PHE A 450 -50.69 4.64 -16.29
C PHE A 450 -51.75 5.45 -17.06
N VAL A 451 -52.77 5.98 -16.36
CA VAL A 451 -53.78 6.88 -16.92
C VAL A 451 -53.19 8.27 -17.18
N HIS A 452 -52.54 8.86 -16.18
CA HIS A 452 -52.11 10.25 -16.20
C HIS A 452 -50.76 10.54 -16.90
N LYS A 453 -49.92 9.53 -17.20
CA LYS A 453 -48.56 9.68 -17.77
C LYS A 453 -48.44 10.65 -18.95
N ASN A 454 -49.46 10.77 -19.78
CA ASN A 454 -49.47 11.68 -20.94
C ASN A 454 -49.45 13.17 -20.53
N LEU A 455 -49.83 13.49 -19.29
CA LEU A 455 -49.77 14.82 -18.68
C LEU A 455 -48.36 15.20 -18.18
N PHE A 456 -47.41 14.26 -18.22
CA PHE A 456 -46.07 14.34 -17.64
C PHE A 456 -44.97 14.10 -18.68
N VAL A 457 -45.20 14.55 -19.92
CA VAL A 457 -44.34 14.28 -21.08
C VAL A 457 -43.23 15.31 -21.30
N ASP A 458 -43.39 16.52 -20.76
CA ASP A 458 -42.39 17.59 -20.83
C ASP A 458 -41.27 17.40 -19.78
N SER A 459 -40.12 18.02 -20.03
CA SER A 459 -38.84 17.71 -19.36
C SER A 459 -38.78 18.03 -17.87
N ASP A 460 -39.72 18.82 -17.34
CA ASP A 460 -39.83 19.10 -15.91
C ASP A 460 -41.23 18.70 -15.41
N ALA A 461 -41.42 17.40 -15.20
CA ALA A 461 -42.74 16.79 -15.01
C ALA A 461 -43.56 17.39 -13.85
N LEU A 462 -42.93 17.84 -12.77
CA LEU A 462 -43.64 18.42 -11.61
C LEU A 462 -43.86 19.94 -11.73
N SER A 463 -43.41 20.59 -12.81
CA SER A 463 -43.53 22.05 -13.01
C SER A 463 -44.97 22.55 -13.23
N ASN A 464 -45.93 21.67 -13.56
CA ASN A 464 -47.34 22.01 -13.71
C ASN A 464 -48.13 21.60 -12.45
N PRO A 465 -48.49 22.54 -11.55
CA PRO A 465 -49.10 22.20 -10.27
C PRO A 465 -50.50 21.59 -10.40
N LYS A 466 -51.21 21.86 -11.50
CA LYS A 466 -52.55 21.31 -11.75
C LYS A 466 -52.49 19.83 -12.09
N ASN A 467 -51.59 19.44 -13.00
CA ASN A 467 -51.39 18.03 -13.37
C ASN A 467 -50.91 17.22 -12.15
N LEU A 468 -49.98 17.77 -11.37
CA LEU A 468 -49.50 17.15 -10.13
C LEU A 468 -50.62 17.02 -9.09
N SER A 469 -51.42 18.06 -8.85
CA SER A 469 -52.52 18.02 -7.88
C SER A 469 -53.60 16.99 -8.24
N LEU A 470 -53.88 16.78 -9.54
CA LEU A 470 -54.76 15.72 -10.01
C LEU A 470 -54.19 14.33 -9.72
N LEU A 471 -52.90 14.11 -10.03
CA LEU A 471 -52.21 12.85 -9.74
C LEU A 471 -52.17 12.55 -8.23
N GLU A 472 -51.86 13.55 -7.40
CA GLU A 472 -51.87 13.42 -5.94
C GLU A 472 -53.24 13.00 -5.40
N ASN A 473 -54.31 13.68 -5.84
CA ASN A 473 -55.67 13.41 -5.38
C ASN A 473 -56.17 12.01 -5.79
N ASP A 474 -55.97 11.62 -7.06
CA ASP A 474 -56.45 10.32 -7.54
C ASP A 474 -55.70 9.15 -6.89
N ILE A 475 -54.39 9.30 -6.63
CA ILE A 475 -53.61 8.31 -5.88
C ILE A 475 -54.07 8.24 -4.42
N LEU A 476 -54.33 9.39 -3.77
CA LEU A 476 -54.83 9.44 -2.40
C LEU A 476 -56.22 8.78 -2.26
N LEU A 477 -57.11 8.99 -3.23
CA LEU A 477 -58.43 8.35 -3.30
C LEU A 477 -58.35 6.83 -3.51
N ALA A 478 -57.39 6.36 -4.32
CA ALA A 478 -57.15 4.93 -4.51
C ALA A 478 -56.53 4.28 -3.25
N LEU A 479 -55.52 4.91 -2.65
CA LEU A 479 -54.83 4.43 -1.45
C LEU A 479 -55.74 4.36 -0.22
N ASN A 480 -56.71 5.27 -0.08
CA ASN A 480 -57.68 5.25 1.03
C ASN A 480 -58.60 4.01 1.03
N GLN A 481 -58.49 3.13 0.04
CA GLN A 481 -59.16 1.81 0.00
C GLN A 481 -58.30 0.69 0.62
N ASP A 482 -57.02 0.94 0.95
CA ASP A 482 -56.14 -0.04 1.59
C ASP A 482 -56.22 0.04 3.12
N ASN A 483 -56.72 -1.05 3.73
CA ASN A 483 -56.76 -1.23 5.18
C ASN A 483 -55.39 -1.07 5.86
N ALA A 484 -54.27 -1.34 5.16
CA ALA A 484 -52.93 -1.22 5.72
C ALA A 484 -52.51 0.22 6.06
N ILE A 485 -53.15 1.24 5.48
CA ILE A 485 -52.88 2.66 5.75
C ILE A 485 -53.99 3.37 6.53
N SER A 486 -55.04 2.63 6.93
CA SER A 486 -56.21 3.16 7.63
C SER A 486 -55.89 3.90 8.93
N ASN A 487 -54.81 3.49 9.61
CA ASN A 487 -54.33 4.10 10.86
C ASN A 487 -53.43 5.34 10.66
N TRP A 488 -53.13 5.75 9.43
CA TRP A 488 -52.29 6.94 9.17
C TRP A 488 -53.14 8.21 9.19
N SER A 489 -52.57 9.32 9.67
CA SER A 489 -53.22 10.63 9.55
C SER A 489 -53.33 11.07 8.08
N GLU A 490 -54.30 11.92 7.74
CA GLU A 490 -54.40 12.46 6.37
C GLU A 490 -53.15 13.26 5.97
N GLU A 491 -52.51 13.98 6.91
CA GLU A 491 -51.22 14.65 6.67
C GLU A 491 -50.12 13.64 6.31
N SER A 492 -50.04 12.53 7.04
CA SER A 492 -49.10 11.42 6.76
C SER A 492 -49.36 10.79 5.39
N LYS A 493 -50.63 10.56 5.01
CA LYS A 493 -51.01 10.01 3.69
C LYS A 493 -50.64 10.97 2.56
N ILE A 494 -50.95 12.25 2.69
CA ILE A 494 -50.59 13.29 1.72
C ILE A 494 -49.07 13.40 1.58
N ALA A 495 -48.34 13.42 2.69
CA ALA A 495 -46.88 13.43 2.70
C ALA A 495 -46.30 12.19 1.99
N PHE A 496 -46.87 10.99 2.24
CA PHE A 496 -46.45 9.74 1.61
C PHE A 496 -46.65 9.75 0.10
N VAL A 497 -47.83 10.17 -0.39
CA VAL A 497 -48.11 10.32 -1.82
C VAL A 497 -47.12 11.30 -2.48
N ARG A 498 -46.95 12.48 -1.89
CA ARG A 498 -46.01 13.50 -2.39
C ARG A 498 -44.56 13.01 -2.44
N THR A 499 -44.11 12.35 -1.37
CA THR A 499 -42.73 11.84 -1.29
C THR A 499 -42.50 10.71 -2.29
N ALA A 500 -43.47 9.81 -2.48
CA ALA A 500 -43.38 8.75 -3.47
C ALA A 500 -43.38 9.28 -4.91
N ILE A 501 -44.20 10.27 -5.23
CA ILE A 501 -44.19 10.95 -6.56
C ILE A 501 -42.84 11.63 -6.80
N GLN A 502 -42.33 12.41 -5.84
CA GLN A 502 -41.03 13.07 -5.98
C GLN A 502 -39.87 12.07 -6.12
N ALA A 503 -39.92 10.95 -5.40
CA ALA A 503 -38.94 9.87 -5.50
C ALA A 503 -38.97 9.20 -6.88
N PHE A 504 -40.17 8.94 -7.42
CA PHE A 504 -40.36 8.31 -8.73
C PHE A 504 -39.89 9.18 -9.90
N PHE A 505 -40.12 10.49 -9.86
CA PHE A 505 -39.70 11.38 -10.94
C PHE A 505 -38.22 11.79 -10.86
N TYR A 506 -37.67 12.04 -9.67
CA TYR A 506 -36.37 12.72 -9.54
C TYR A 506 -35.25 11.96 -8.82
N ASN A 507 -35.49 10.85 -8.11
CA ASN A 507 -34.40 10.15 -7.39
C ASN A 507 -33.61 9.19 -8.33
N ASP A 508 -32.91 9.82 -9.28
CA ASP A 508 -31.92 9.20 -10.16
C ASP A 508 -30.59 8.89 -9.42
N LEU A 509 -29.57 8.41 -10.15
CA LEU A 509 -28.25 8.09 -9.57
C LEU A 509 -27.59 9.31 -8.88
N TYR A 510 -27.82 10.51 -9.42
CA TYR A 510 -27.20 11.75 -8.96
C TYR A 510 -27.87 12.30 -7.71
N ARG A 511 -29.21 12.42 -7.72
CA ARG A 511 -30.00 12.88 -6.56
C ARG A 511 -29.94 11.88 -5.41
N ALA A 512 -29.88 10.58 -5.69
CA ALA A 512 -29.64 9.56 -4.67
C ALA A 512 -28.26 9.75 -3.99
N THR A 513 -27.19 9.91 -4.76
CA THR A 513 -25.84 10.13 -4.22
C THR A 513 -25.75 11.45 -3.44
N ARG A 514 -26.34 12.56 -3.94
CA ARG A 514 -26.46 13.84 -3.22
C ARG A 514 -27.22 13.69 -1.88
N THR A 515 -28.31 12.93 -1.89
CA THR A 515 -29.12 12.65 -0.68
C THR A 515 -28.35 11.82 0.34
N PHE A 516 -27.56 10.84 -0.11
CA PHE A 516 -26.66 10.09 0.76
C PHE A 516 -25.59 11.01 1.37
N MET A 517 -24.81 11.70 0.54
CA MET A 517 -23.65 12.52 0.94
C MET A 517 -24.02 13.64 1.92
N SER A 518 -25.16 14.30 1.71
CA SER A 518 -25.67 15.37 2.60
C SER A 518 -26.00 14.91 4.02
N ARG A 519 -26.28 13.62 4.21
CA ARG A 519 -26.63 13.00 5.50
C ARG A 519 -25.54 12.07 6.06
N ALA A 520 -24.47 11.78 5.31
CA ALA A 520 -23.42 10.85 5.69
C ALA A 520 -22.29 11.52 6.51
N LYS A 521 -21.87 10.84 7.59
CA LYS A 521 -20.70 11.16 8.43
C LYS A 521 -19.58 10.16 8.14
N GLY A 522 -18.36 10.67 8.07
CA GLY A 522 -17.19 9.94 7.61
C GLY A 522 -16.39 10.72 6.56
N SER A 523 -15.49 10.01 5.86
CA SER A 523 -14.75 10.52 4.70
C SER A 523 -15.02 9.63 3.48
N PHE A 524 -15.19 10.25 2.31
CA PHE A 524 -15.75 9.62 1.11
C PHE A 524 -15.01 10.08 -0.15
N GLY A 525 -14.33 9.15 -0.80
CA GLY A 525 -14.02 9.19 -2.22
C GLY A 525 -14.90 8.12 -2.88
N LEU A 526 -16.08 8.51 -3.33
CA LEU A 526 -17.16 7.60 -3.73
C LEU A 526 -17.35 7.63 -5.25
N VAL A 527 -17.50 6.45 -5.84
CA VAL A 527 -17.96 6.24 -7.22
C VAL A 527 -19.25 5.44 -7.17
N THR A 528 -20.30 5.90 -7.83
CA THR A 528 -21.59 5.19 -7.95
C THR A 528 -21.92 4.96 -9.42
N VAL A 529 -22.26 3.73 -9.78
CA VAL A 529 -22.71 3.33 -11.14
C VAL A 529 -23.98 2.49 -11.08
N SER A 530 -24.80 2.56 -12.13
CA SER A 530 -26.03 1.76 -12.27
C SER A 530 -26.22 1.25 -13.69
N THR A 531 -26.86 0.08 -13.83
CA THR A 531 -27.34 -0.43 -15.12
C THR A 531 -28.48 0.40 -15.73
N LEU A 532 -29.12 1.28 -14.97
CA LEU A 532 -30.14 2.21 -15.47
C LEU A 532 -29.57 3.41 -16.23
N GLU A 533 -28.33 3.81 -15.92
CA GLU A 533 -27.66 4.97 -16.54
C GLU A 533 -26.28 4.56 -17.13
N PRO A 534 -26.23 3.68 -18.15
CA PRO A 534 -25.00 3.05 -18.67
C PRO A 534 -23.94 4.00 -19.26
N GLU A 535 -24.28 5.28 -19.47
CA GLU A 535 -23.41 6.30 -20.08
C GLU A 535 -23.02 7.40 -19.09
N ARG A 536 -23.36 7.24 -17.80
CA ARG A 536 -23.11 8.18 -16.72
C ARG A 536 -22.53 7.46 -15.51
N LEU A 537 -21.73 8.17 -14.74
CA LEU A 537 -21.35 7.75 -13.40
C LEU A 537 -21.32 8.97 -12.47
N VAL A 538 -21.47 8.74 -11.17
CA VAL A 538 -21.43 9.80 -10.16
C VAL A 538 -20.18 9.63 -9.32
N LEU A 539 -19.42 10.71 -9.20
CA LEU A 539 -18.24 10.85 -8.36
C LEU A 539 -18.57 11.72 -7.15
N SER A 540 -17.91 11.50 -6.02
CA SER A 540 -18.02 12.39 -4.86
C SER A 540 -16.74 12.43 -4.03
N ALA A 541 -16.37 13.61 -3.55
CA ALA A 541 -15.22 13.86 -2.71
C ALA A 541 -15.65 14.59 -1.42
N LYS A 542 -15.24 14.08 -0.26
CA LYS A 542 -15.48 14.68 1.08
C LYS A 542 -14.52 14.07 2.09
N GLY A 543 -13.42 14.73 2.43
CA GLY A 543 -12.33 14.21 3.26
C GLY A 543 -11.42 13.19 2.56
N GLN A 544 -11.67 12.88 1.29
CA GLN A 544 -10.84 12.06 0.41
C GLN A 544 -10.89 12.66 -1.00
N PRO A 545 -9.79 12.65 -1.78
CA PRO A 545 -9.74 13.26 -3.09
C PRO A 545 -10.41 12.40 -4.18
N ILE A 546 -10.95 13.08 -5.19
CA ILE A 546 -11.26 12.55 -6.52
C ILE A 546 -10.87 13.61 -7.55
N SER A 547 -10.01 13.22 -8.49
CA SER A 547 -9.62 13.99 -9.67
C SER A 547 -10.34 13.47 -10.91
N VAL A 548 -10.75 14.37 -11.79
CA VAL A 548 -11.41 14.07 -13.07
C VAL A 548 -10.63 14.73 -14.19
N GLY A 549 -10.15 13.95 -15.16
CA GLY A 549 -9.44 14.47 -16.32
C GLY A 549 -10.18 14.12 -17.60
N PHE A 550 -10.39 15.10 -18.46
CA PHE A 550 -11.02 14.95 -19.77
C PHE A 550 -9.98 15.00 -20.89
N ASN A 551 -10.26 14.29 -21.98
CA ASN A 551 -9.75 14.59 -23.31
C ASN A 551 -10.96 14.91 -24.20
N TRP A 552 -11.14 16.20 -24.51
CA TRP A 552 -12.35 16.67 -25.19
C TRP A 552 -12.40 16.28 -26.67
N GLN A 553 -11.23 16.05 -27.29
CA GLN A 553 -11.07 15.71 -28.70
C GLN A 553 -11.46 14.26 -29.00
N GLU A 554 -10.91 13.31 -28.25
CA GLU A 554 -11.23 11.87 -28.32
C GLU A 554 -12.48 11.49 -27.51
N LYS A 555 -13.07 12.44 -26.76
CA LYS A 555 -14.33 12.28 -26.00
C LYS A 555 -14.27 11.13 -25.00
N TYR A 556 -13.30 11.21 -24.09
CA TYR A 556 -13.24 10.37 -22.90
C TYR A 556 -12.82 11.16 -21.67
N LEU A 557 -13.15 10.61 -20.51
CA LEU A 557 -12.59 10.99 -19.23
C LEU A 557 -11.90 9.81 -18.55
N VAL A 558 -10.93 10.14 -17.72
CA VAL A 558 -10.38 9.27 -16.67
C VAL A 558 -10.61 9.94 -15.32
N TYR A 559 -10.75 9.14 -14.25
CA TYR A 559 -10.84 9.65 -12.89
C TYR A 559 -10.03 8.80 -11.93
N ALA A 560 -9.57 9.37 -10.82
CA ALA A 560 -8.89 8.64 -9.77
C ALA A 560 -9.02 9.32 -8.40
N SER A 561 -8.86 8.58 -7.31
CA SER A 561 -8.55 9.15 -5.98
C SER A 561 -7.09 9.61 -5.85
N GLU A 562 -6.42 9.82 -6.99
CA GLU A 562 -4.98 9.95 -7.13
C GLU A 562 -4.68 10.87 -8.33
N PRO A 563 -4.44 12.18 -8.12
CA PRO A 563 -4.40 13.15 -9.21
C PRO A 563 -3.38 12.78 -10.29
N ALA A 564 -2.18 12.38 -9.88
CA ALA A 564 -1.13 12.03 -10.83
C ALA A 564 -1.32 10.66 -11.52
N ALA A 565 -2.34 9.86 -11.16
CA ALA A 565 -2.81 8.76 -12.00
C ALA A 565 -3.62 9.25 -13.21
N VAL A 566 -4.32 10.39 -13.08
CA VAL A 566 -4.92 11.11 -14.22
C VAL A 566 -3.82 11.76 -15.06
N ASP A 567 -2.85 12.42 -14.41
CA ASP A 567 -1.72 13.07 -15.10
C ASP A 567 -0.91 12.06 -15.93
N ALA A 568 -0.64 10.85 -15.41
CA ALA A 568 0.04 9.77 -16.12
C ALA A 568 -0.65 9.31 -17.43
N VAL A 569 -1.93 9.67 -17.63
CA VAL A 569 -2.68 9.39 -18.87
C VAL A 569 -2.85 10.65 -19.74
N LEU A 570 -2.91 11.86 -19.17
CA LEU A 570 -3.30 13.08 -19.88
C LEU A 570 -2.20 14.13 -20.06
N LEU A 571 -1.15 14.15 -19.22
CA LEU A 571 -0.15 15.20 -19.20
C LEU A 571 0.60 15.32 -20.54
N GLY A 572 0.64 16.53 -21.10
CA GLY A 572 1.28 16.84 -22.37
C GLY A 572 0.51 16.41 -23.63
N LYS A 573 -0.75 15.95 -23.50
CA LYS A 573 -1.66 15.76 -24.64
C LYS A 573 -2.48 17.03 -24.89
N SER A 574 -2.83 17.25 -26.16
CA SER A 574 -3.65 18.38 -26.56
C SER A 574 -5.13 18.24 -26.19
N HIS A 575 -5.79 19.36 -25.91
CA HIS A 575 -7.20 19.42 -25.50
C HIS A 575 -7.56 18.49 -24.32
N CYS A 576 -6.66 18.44 -23.33
CA CYS A 576 -6.83 17.71 -22.08
C CYS A 576 -6.81 18.68 -20.89
N ASP A 577 -7.77 18.54 -19.97
CA ASP A 577 -7.86 19.35 -18.76
C ASP A 577 -8.24 18.49 -17.54
N ARG A 578 -7.78 18.89 -16.35
CA ARG A 578 -8.06 18.23 -15.06
C ARG A 578 -8.80 19.16 -14.10
N LEU A 579 -9.82 18.62 -13.44
CA LEU A 579 -10.55 19.23 -12.33
C LEU A 579 -10.46 18.32 -11.12
N ASP A 580 -9.99 18.84 -9.99
CA ASP A 580 -10.06 18.14 -8.71
C ASP A 580 -11.34 18.57 -7.96
N LEU A 581 -12.02 17.62 -7.31
CA LEU A 581 -13.25 17.90 -6.56
C LEU A 581 -12.92 18.38 -5.14
N ASP A 582 -13.66 19.36 -4.63
CA ASP A 582 -13.48 19.93 -3.29
C ASP A 582 -13.83 18.90 -2.21
N GLN A 583 -12.81 18.17 -1.79
CA GLN A 583 -12.85 17.26 -0.64
C GLN A 583 -13.03 17.99 0.70
N THR A 584 -12.72 19.28 0.82
CA THR A 584 -12.74 19.99 2.10
C THR A 584 -14.16 20.36 2.51
N THR A 585 -14.98 20.92 1.61
CA THR A 585 -16.38 21.26 1.91
C THR A 585 -17.38 20.24 1.35
N GLY A 586 -16.99 19.48 0.34
CA GLY A 586 -17.71 18.33 -0.19
C GLY A 586 -18.40 18.60 -1.53
N GLU A 587 -18.11 17.78 -2.53
CA GLU A 587 -18.69 17.88 -3.88
C GLU A 587 -19.21 16.54 -4.41
N VAL A 588 -20.25 16.62 -5.24
CA VAL A 588 -20.85 15.48 -5.97
C VAL A 588 -20.95 15.83 -7.45
N ALA A 589 -20.25 15.09 -8.30
CA ALA A 589 -20.17 15.34 -9.74
C ALA A 589 -20.86 14.22 -10.54
N LEU A 590 -21.81 14.59 -11.39
CA LEU A 590 -22.34 13.71 -12.45
C LEU A 590 -21.46 13.89 -13.69
N VAL A 591 -20.92 12.80 -14.25
CA VAL A 591 -20.07 12.85 -15.45
C VAL A 591 -20.58 11.96 -16.59
N THR A 592 -20.41 12.46 -17.81
CA THR A 592 -20.48 11.70 -19.07
C THR A 592 -19.13 11.78 -19.78
N ALA A 593 -18.93 11.00 -20.84
CA ALA A 593 -17.71 11.03 -21.68
C ALA A 593 -17.30 12.41 -22.23
N ASN A 594 -18.17 13.43 -22.16
CA ASN A 594 -17.93 14.78 -22.67
C ASN A 594 -18.65 15.89 -21.87
N SER A 595 -19.05 15.65 -20.62
CA SER A 595 -19.64 16.69 -19.76
C SER A 595 -19.52 16.36 -18.26
N ILE A 596 -19.58 17.40 -17.42
CA ILE A 596 -19.61 17.31 -15.96
C ILE A 596 -20.61 18.32 -15.38
N VAL A 597 -21.31 17.92 -14.31
CA VAL A 597 -22.16 18.80 -13.50
C VAL A 597 -21.81 18.60 -12.03
N VAL A 598 -21.32 19.64 -11.36
CA VAL A 598 -20.80 19.60 -9.98
C VAL A 598 -21.80 20.26 -9.02
N TYR A 599 -22.17 19.55 -7.96
CA TYR A 599 -22.97 20.06 -6.84
C TYR A 599 -22.08 20.27 -5.62
N SER A 600 -22.01 21.51 -5.13
CA SER A 600 -21.31 21.85 -3.89
C SER A 600 -22.22 21.60 -2.69
N MET A 601 -21.78 20.75 -1.77
CA MET A 601 -22.54 20.44 -0.55
C MET A 601 -22.62 21.64 0.40
N ASN A 602 -21.61 22.51 0.40
CA ASN A 602 -21.56 23.72 1.22
C ASN A 602 -22.47 24.83 0.68
N GLN A 603 -22.50 25.03 -0.64
CA GLN A 603 -23.39 26.03 -1.25
C GLN A 603 -24.84 25.53 -1.43
N GLY A 604 -25.08 24.22 -1.35
CA GLY A 604 -26.42 23.63 -1.49
C GLY A 604 -26.97 23.66 -2.93
N ARG A 605 -26.10 23.86 -3.94
CA ARG A 605 -26.49 24.04 -5.35
C ARG A 605 -25.47 23.45 -6.31
N GLU A 606 -25.88 23.34 -7.56
CA GLU A 606 -24.97 23.11 -8.70
C GLU A 606 -24.16 24.38 -9.00
N LEU A 607 -22.90 24.18 -9.39
CA LEU A 607 -21.98 25.24 -9.81
C LEU A 607 -22.24 25.60 -11.27
N ILE A 608 -22.16 26.90 -11.61
CA ILE A 608 -22.28 27.37 -12.99
C ILE A 608 -20.94 27.21 -13.72
N SER A 609 -20.95 27.15 -15.05
CA SER A 609 -19.73 26.93 -15.86
C SER A 609 -18.58 27.86 -15.47
N SER A 610 -18.84 29.16 -15.28
CA SER A 610 -17.82 30.14 -14.91
C SER A 610 -17.18 29.94 -13.52
N GLU A 611 -17.74 29.09 -12.65
CA GLU A 611 -17.11 28.67 -11.39
C GLU A 611 -16.23 27.42 -11.55
N LEU A 612 -16.41 26.67 -12.64
CA LEU A 612 -15.58 25.54 -13.04
C LEU A 612 -14.48 25.98 -14.02
N ASP A 613 -14.76 26.97 -14.87
CA ASP A 613 -13.83 27.54 -15.85
C ASP A 613 -12.53 28.04 -15.19
N SER A 614 -12.60 28.54 -13.96
CA SER A 614 -11.45 28.95 -13.14
C SER A 614 -10.81 27.83 -12.29
N ARG A 615 -11.21 26.57 -12.49
CA ARG A 615 -10.69 25.37 -11.79
C ARG A 615 -10.13 24.29 -12.73
N TRP A 616 -10.16 24.51 -14.04
CA TRP A 616 -9.55 23.58 -15.01
C TRP A 616 -8.04 23.79 -15.09
N ASN A 617 -7.29 22.83 -14.59
CA ASN A 617 -5.85 22.73 -14.78
C ASN A 617 -5.60 22.17 -16.19
N SER A 618 -5.10 22.97 -17.12
CA SER A 618 -4.83 22.46 -18.47
C SER A 618 -3.61 21.55 -18.49
N MET A 619 -3.74 20.38 -19.12
CA MET A 619 -2.69 19.36 -19.20
C MET A 619 -1.74 19.59 -20.38
N GLU A 620 -2.08 20.51 -21.29
CA GLU A 620 -1.28 20.92 -22.44
C GLU A 620 -0.29 22.02 -22.01
N ASP A 621 -0.78 23.21 -21.68
CA ASP A 621 0.04 24.40 -21.38
C ASP A 621 0.23 24.65 -19.85
N HIS A 622 0.29 23.57 -19.08
CA HIS A 622 0.38 23.63 -17.61
C HIS A 622 1.54 24.54 -17.11
N PRO A 623 1.32 25.56 -16.27
CA PRO A 623 2.36 26.54 -15.90
C PRO A 623 3.55 25.89 -15.20
N TYR A 624 3.29 24.84 -14.41
CA TYR A 624 4.31 24.04 -13.73
C TYR A 624 4.75 22.77 -14.49
N ARG A 625 4.48 22.64 -15.80
CA ARG A 625 4.79 21.42 -16.61
C ARG A 625 6.24 20.94 -16.45
N GLN A 626 7.19 21.85 -16.33
CA GLN A 626 8.62 21.55 -16.09
C GLN A 626 8.90 20.79 -14.77
N TYR A 627 8.02 20.92 -13.77
CA TYR A 627 8.11 20.24 -12.47
C TYR A 627 7.25 18.97 -12.40
N LEU A 628 6.37 18.74 -13.38
CA LEU A 628 5.53 17.55 -13.50
C LEU A 628 6.24 16.47 -14.33
N GLN A 629 7.30 15.88 -13.77
CA GLN A 629 8.03 14.79 -14.42
C GLN A 629 7.22 13.49 -14.40
N THR A 630 6.83 12.98 -15.58
CA THR A 630 6.23 11.63 -15.72
C THR A 630 7.25 10.55 -15.34
N PRO A 631 6.90 9.57 -14.48
CA PRO A 631 7.86 8.57 -14.03
C PRO A 631 8.23 7.58 -15.15
N GLN A 632 9.48 7.10 -15.13
CA GLN A 632 9.97 6.10 -16.09
C GLN A 632 9.45 4.69 -15.75
N PHE A 633 8.30 4.33 -16.33
CA PHE A 633 7.59 3.08 -16.07
C PHE A 633 8.38 1.79 -16.40
N ASP A 634 9.38 1.83 -17.30
CA ASP A 634 10.16 0.65 -17.74
C ASP A 634 11.34 0.27 -16.81
N THR A 635 11.52 0.94 -15.67
CA THR A 635 12.67 0.73 -14.77
C THR A 635 12.63 -0.62 -14.04
N LYS A 636 13.42 -1.60 -14.54
CA LYS A 636 13.56 -2.96 -13.97
C LYS A 636 14.19 -3.02 -12.56
N ASP A 637 14.79 -1.92 -12.11
CA ASP A 637 15.41 -1.74 -10.80
C ASP A 637 15.29 -0.26 -10.40
N PRO A 638 14.13 0.17 -9.88
CA PRO A 638 13.90 1.58 -9.54
C PRO A 638 14.88 2.14 -8.51
N VAL A 639 15.44 1.29 -7.63
CA VAL A 639 16.41 1.74 -6.61
C VAL A 639 17.77 2.03 -7.23
N ALA A 640 18.22 1.24 -8.22
CA ALA A 640 19.38 1.63 -9.02
C ALA A 640 19.13 2.93 -9.78
N SER A 641 17.98 3.03 -10.45
CA SER A 641 17.61 4.22 -11.23
C SER A 641 17.58 5.49 -10.37
N ASP A 642 17.07 5.40 -9.14
CA ASP A 642 17.06 6.52 -8.21
C ASP A 642 18.46 6.87 -7.71
N ILE A 643 19.27 5.87 -7.32
CA ILE A 643 20.66 6.08 -6.88
C ILE A 643 21.52 6.69 -7.99
N GLU A 644 21.32 6.27 -9.24
CA GLU A 644 22.09 6.74 -10.40
C GLU A 644 21.60 8.11 -10.89
N ALA A 645 20.34 8.49 -10.59
CA ALA A 645 19.79 9.83 -10.86
C ALA A 645 20.17 10.88 -9.79
N ILE A 646 20.75 10.51 -8.65
CA ILE A 646 21.11 11.47 -7.58
C ILE A 646 21.90 12.67 -8.11
N PRO A 647 23.03 12.54 -8.82
CA PRO A 647 23.84 13.71 -9.20
C PRO A 647 23.11 14.64 -10.17
N GLN A 648 22.27 14.09 -11.06
CA GLN A 648 21.45 14.86 -11.99
C GLN A 648 20.39 15.69 -11.23
N VAL A 649 19.67 15.06 -10.29
CA VAL A 649 18.69 15.77 -9.44
C VAL A 649 19.37 16.86 -8.60
N LEU A 650 20.55 16.60 -8.03
CA LEU A 650 21.25 17.64 -7.26
C LEU A 650 21.73 18.81 -8.14
N LYS A 651 22.13 18.56 -9.41
CA LYS A 651 22.46 19.64 -10.35
C LYS A 651 21.22 20.40 -10.84
N GLU A 652 20.06 19.74 -10.93
CA GLU A 652 18.77 20.39 -11.18
C GLU A 652 18.40 21.32 -10.01
N ILE A 653 18.52 20.85 -8.75
CA ILE A 653 18.34 21.68 -7.55
C ILE A 653 19.24 22.91 -7.64
N GLU A 654 20.56 22.73 -7.81
CA GLU A 654 21.50 23.86 -7.89
C GLU A 654 21.07 24.87 -8.97
N THR A 655 20.69 24.39 -10.15
CA THR A 655 20.21 25.23 -11.27
C THR A 655 18.96 26.03 -10.89
N THR A 656 18.01 25.44 -10.15
CA THR A 656 16.86 26.19 -9.63
C THR A 656 17.25 27.25 -8.58
N TRP A 657 18.24 26.98 -7.73
CA TRP A 657 18.71 27.93 -6.72
C TRP A 657 19.58 29.06 -7.32
N GLN A 658 20.20 28.83 -8.47
CA GLN A 658 20.83 29.90 -9.26
C GLN A 658 19.80 30.79 -9.98
N ASN A 659 18.72 30.22 -10.52
CA ASN A 659 17.67 30.94 -11.25
C ASN A 659 16.73 31.77 -10.33
N PRO A 660 16.74 33.12 -10.38
CA PRO A 660 15.88 33.96 -9.53
C PRO A 660 14.37 33.79 -9.79
N ALA A 661 13.98 33.31 -10.98
CA ALA A 661 12.59 33.08 -11.34
C ALA A 661 12.04 31.72 -10.87
N SER A 662 12.85 30.85 -10.25
CA SER A 662 12.37 29.55 -9.76
C SER A 662 11.44 29.69 -8.55
N LEU A 663 10.55 28.71 -8.34
CA LEU A 663 9.72 28.65 -7.13
C LEU A 663 10.56 28.58 -5.85
N ASN A 664 11.67 27.84 -5.88
CA ASN A 664 12.64 27.77 -4.77
C ASN A 664 13.14 29.17 -4.40
N ARG A 665 13.55 29.98 -5.38
CA ARG A 665 14.12 31.30 -5.12
C ARG A 665 13.10 32.35 -4.76
N GLN A 666 11.96 32.41 -5.43
CA GLN A 666 10.87 33.31 -5.06
C GLN A 666 10.37 33.02 -3.63
N SER A 667 10.24 31.74 -3.25
CA SER A 667 9.81 31.35 -1.90
C SER A 667 10.87 31.60 -0.83
N ALA A 668 12.15 31.40 -1.16
CA ALA A 668 13.26 31.74 -0.28
C ALA A 668 13.35 33.26 -0.04
N ASP A 669 13.19 34.08 -1.08
CA ASP A 669 13.18 35.54 -0.96
C ASP A 669 11.99 36.05 -0.13
N TYR A 670 10.81 35.42 -0.24
CA TYR A 670 9.68 35.74 0.64
C TYR A 670 9.93 35.33 2.11
N LEU A 671 10.53 34.15 2.35
CA LEU A 671 10.91 33.72 3.70
C LEU A 671 12.02 34.62 4.31
N VAL A 672 12.99 35.07 3.51
CA VAL A 672 14.00 36.08 3.90
C VAL A 672 13.33 37.37 4.35
N HIS A 673 12.32 37.86 3.63
CA HIS A 673 11.59 39.08 3.99
C HIS A 673 10.91 38.95 5.36
N LEU A 674 10.16 37.86 5.59
CA LEU A 674 9.47 37.59 6.87
C LEU A 674 10.45 37.43 8.04
N LEU A 675 11.57 36.72 7.83
CA LEU A 675 12.63 36.59 8.83
C LEU A 675 13.38 37.90 9.07
N SER A 676 13.51 38.76 8.06
CA SER A 676 14.12 40.09 8.20
C SER A 676 13.27 41.03 9.05
N GLU A 677 11.95 41.08 8.82
CA GLU A 677 11.02 41.81 9.71
C GLU A 677 11.15 41.34 11.16
N LYS A 678 11.17 40.02 11.35
CA LYS A 678 11.29 39.40 12.67
C LYS A 678 12.63 39.70 13.33
N ALA A 679 13.74 39.68 12.59
CA ALA A 679 15.07 40.03 13.10
C ALA A 679 15.13 41.49 13.60
N GLN A 680 14.54 42.44 12.86
CA GLN A 680 14.42 43.83 13.29
C GLN A 680 13.58 43.97 14.56
N ARG A 681 12.41 43.31 14.62
CA ARG A 681 11.52 43.31 15.80
C ARG A 681 12.24 42.72 17.03
N PHE A 682 12.97 41.61 16.86
CA PHE A 682 13.78 40.99 17.90
C PHE A 682 14.89 41.93 18.39
N GLU A 683 15.65 42.55 17.50
CA GLU A 683 16.77 43.45 17.87
C GLU A 683 16.28 44.71 18.59
N GLN A 684 15.19 45.33 18.13
CA GLN A 684 14.54 46.44 18.82
C GLN A 684 14.09 46.05 20.23
N LYS A 685 13.54 44.83 20.40
CA LYS A 685 13.14 44.29 21.71
C LYS A 685 14.35 44.03 22.60
N ARG A 686 15.44 43.45 22.06
CA ARG A 686 16.71 43.19 22.75
C ARG A 686 17.33 44.48 23.28
N ARG A 687 17.41 45.53 22.45
CA ARG A 687 17.91 46.85 22.86
C ARG A 687 17.08 47.47 24.00
N LYS A 688 15.75 47.39 23.91
CA LYS A 688 14.84 47.86 24.98
C LYS A 688 14.97 47.06 26.28
N MET A 689 15.11 45.73 26.22
CA MET A 689 15.36 44.91 27.42
C MET A 689 16.73 45.17 28.04
N PHE A 690 17.77 45.41 27.22
CA PHE A 690 19.10 45.78 27.69
C PHE A 690 19.07 47.11 28.44
N GLN A 691 18.41 48.13 27.87
CA GLN A 691 18.18 49.43 28.53
C GLN A 691 17.37 49.31 29.84
N ALA A 692 16.51 48.29 29.96
CA ALA A 692 15.73 48.00 31.17
C ALA A 692 16.43 47.04 32.16
N GLY A 693 17.66 46.57 31.88
CA GLY A 693 18.38 45.62 32.72
C GLY A 693 17.86 44.16 32.69
N LEU A 694 16.85 43.85 31.88
CA LEU A 694 16.14 42.56 31.86
C LEU A 694 16.78 41.53 30.89
N ILE A 695 18.11 41.56 30.77
CA ILE A 695 18.87 40.79 29.76
C ILE A 695 18.62 39.27 29.87
N SER A 696 18.47 38.74 31.08
CA SER A 696 18.19 37.31 31.33
C SER A 696 16.85 36.84 30.77
N GLN A 697 15.87 37.74 30.61
CA GLN A 697 14.53 37.42 30.10
C GLN A 697 14.46 37.41 28.56
N VAL A 698 15.49 37.93 27.86
CA VAL A 698 15.53 37.95 26.38
C VAL A 698 15.42 36.55 25.77
N ARG A 699 15.97 35.52 26.44
CA ARG A 699 15.94 34.12 25.99
C ARG A 699 14.58 33.42 26.15
N GLN A 700 13.62 34.01 26.85
CA GLN A 700 12.32 33.37 27.14
C GLN A 700 11.16 34.06 26.39
N MET A 701 11.19 33.97 25.05
CA MET A 701 9.98 34.20 24.25
C MET A 701 9.24 32.87 24.04
N PRO A 702 8.01 32.70 24.55
CA PRO A 702 7.35 31.40 24.58
C PRO A 702 6.83 30.93 23.22
N ALA A 703 6.63 31.86 22.27
CA ALA A 703 6.08 31.53 20.94
C ALA A 703 7.14 30.88 20.04
N VAL A 704 6.74 29.86 19.27
CA VAL A 704 7.57 29.23 18.24
C VAL A 704 7.71 30.17 17.05
N ASP A 705 8.94 30.34 16.56
CA ASP A 705 9.24 31.21 15.42
C ASP A 705 9.08 30.50 14.08
N LEU A 706 9.48 29.24 14.02
CA LEU A 706 9.34 28.35 12.88
C LEU A 706 8.99 26.94 13.38
N LEU A 707 7.82 26.44 12.98
CA LEU A 707 7.40 25.06 13.20
C LEU A 707 7.66 24.25 11.93
N ILE A 708 8.42 23.18 12.03
CA ILE A 708 8.66 22.23 10.93
C ILE A 708 7.84 20.96 11.21
N THR A 709 7.16 20.42 10.19
CA THR A 709 6.35 19.20 10.34
C THR A 709 6.42 18.25 9.16
N GLY A 710 6.24 16.96 9.44
CA GLY A 710 6.36 15.86 8.47
C GLY A 710 6.12 14.49 9.13
N VAL A 711 6.46 13.41 8.41
CA VAL A 711 6.35 12.01 8.87
C VAL A 711 7.54 11.20 8.30
N GLU A 712 8.00 10.16 9.04
CA GLU A 712 9.19 9.35 8.74
C GLU A 712 10.38 10.21 8.23
N ASN A 713 10.88 9.93 7.02
CA ASN A 713 12.01 10.60 6.39
C ASN A 713 11.86 12.13 6.36
N SER A 714 10.64 12.63 6.07
CA SER A 714 10.37 14.08 6.02
C SER A 714 10.38 14.73 7.41
N LEU A 715 10.09 13.97 8.48
CA LEU A 715 10.26 14.44 9.84
C LEU A 715 11.73 14.45 10.24
N TRP A 716 12.48 13.36 10.01
CA TRP A 716 13.89 13.26 10.43
C TRP A 716 14.79 14.27 9.72
N LEU A 717 14.52 14.58 8.45
CA LEU A 717 15.17 15.71 7.74
C LEU A 717 14.77 17.07 8.32
N GLY A 718 13.50 17.25 8.69
CA GLY A 718 12.99 18.48 9.31
C GLY A 718 13.55 18.72 10.72
N GLU A 719 13.73 17.65 11.50
CA GLU A 719 14.42 17.66 12.79
C GLU A 719 15.89 18.06 12.60
N LYS A 720 16.60 17.48 11.63
CA LYS A 720 17.99 17.81 11.35
C LYS A 720 18.17 19.26 10.89
N PHE A 721 17.33 19.74 9.99
CA PHE A 721 17.29 21.14 9.56
C PHE A 721 16.97 22.10 10.72
N ALA A 722 16.11 21.70 11.66
CA ALA A 722 15.83 22.47 12.88
C ALA A 722 17.04 22.57 13.84
N GLU A 723 17.99 21.63 13.80
CA GLU A 723 19.26 21.72 14.52
C GLU A 723 20.24 22.65 13.79
N ASP A 724 20.37 22.54 12.47
CA ASP A 724 21.30 23.39 11.70
C ASP A 724 20.89 24.86 11.78
N LEU A 725 19.59 25.15 11.65
CA LEU A 725 19.06 26.51 11.90
C LEU A 725 19.35 27.03 13.32
N LYS A 726 19.56 26.17 14.34
CA LYS A 726 19.95 26.60 15.70
C LYS A 726 21.46 26.82 15.84
N ILE A 727 22.27 26.14 15.03
CA ILE A 727 23.72 26.42 14.92
C ILE A 727 23.93 27.77 14.23
N ILE A 728 23.15 28.05 13.18
CA ILE A 728 23.24 29.29 12.39
C ILE A 728 22.57 30.47 13.10
N PHE A 729 21.40 30.25 13.72
CA PHE A 729 20.57 31.29 14.35
C PHE A 729 20.22 30.91 15.81
N PRO A 730 21.15 31.03 16.78
CA PRO A 730 20.94 30.58 18.16
C PRO A 730 19.76 31.20 18.93
N TYR A 731 19.18 32.30 18.44
CA TYR A 731 18.00 32.96 19.01
C TYR A 731 16.72 32.83 18.17
N LEU A 732 16.69 31.96 17.15
CA LEU A 732 15.49 31.63 16.39
C LEU A 732 14.79 30.41 17.03
N ASN A 733 13.56 30.57 17.50
CA ASN A 733 12.85 29.48 18.19
C ASN A 733 12.26 28.44 17.21
N VAL A 734 13.08 27.52 16.73
CA VAL A 734 12.68 26.46 15.78
C VAL A 734 12.24 25.18 16.51
N LYS A 735 11.04 24.66 16.21
CA LYS A 735 10.50 23.40 16.75
C LYS A 735 10.15 22.45 15.60
N ALA A 736 10.52 21.18 15.70
CA ALA A 736 10.08 20.13 14.76
C ALA A 736 9.08 19.20 15.47
N ILE A 737 7.98 18.83 14.80
CA ILE A 737 6.92 17.97 15.37
C ILE A 737 6.31 17.08 14.28
N SER A 738 6.04 15.81 14.58
CA SER A 738 5.32 14.92 13.64
C SER A 738 3.92 15.44 13.30
N ALA A 739 3.47 15.27 12.06
CA ALA A 739 2.16 15.76 11.63
C ALA A 739 0.97 15.12 12.39
N ASN A 740 1.12 13.87 12.85
CA ASN A 740 0.13 13.23 13.75
C ASN A 740 0.02 13.97 15.10
N GLN A 741 1.15 14.32 15.72
CA GLN A 741 1.16 15.06 16.99
C GLN A 741 0.60 16.47 16.80
N VAL A 742 0.96 17.15 15.70
CA VAL A 742 0.37 18.46 15.32
C VAL A 742 -1.16 18.40 15.23
N LEU A 743 -1.73 17.38 14.57
CA LEU A 743 -3.18 17.20 14.49
C LEU A 743 -3.82 16.85 15.84
N GLN A 744 -3.12 16.11 16.70
CA GLN A 744 -3.58 15.83 18.06
C GLN A 744 -3.63 17.12 18.88
N ASP A 745 -2.54 17.90 18.88
CA ASP A 745 -2.44 19.19 19.58
C ASP A 745 -3.52 20.17 19.07
N LEU A 746 -3.69 20.30 17.76
CA LEU A 746 -4.74 21.13 17.14
C LEU A 746 -6.17 20.79 17.63
N ASN A 747 -6.47 19.52 17.90
CA ASN A 747 -7.79 19.06 18.35
C ASN A 747 -7.94 19.00 19.89
N GLN A 748 -6.85 18.95 20.65
CA GLN A 748 -6.86 18.78 22.11
C GLN A 748 -6.45 20.06 22.86
N ASP A 749 -5.30 20.65 22.51
CA ASP A 749 -4.77 21.88 23.10
C ASP A 749 -3.85 22.62 22.11
N TYR A 750 -4.42 23.52 21.31
CA TYR A 750 -3.67 24.39 20.39
C TYR A 750 -2.55 25.18 21.10
N SER A 751 -2.67 25.43 22.41
CA SER A 751 -1.66 26.21 23.13
C SER A 751 -0.33 25.48 23.31
N SER A 752 -0.29 24.13 23.24
CA SER A 752 0.93 23.30 23.33
C SER A 752 1.89 23.49 22.14
N LEU A 753 1.36 23.93 21.00
CA LEU A 753 2.14 24.28 19.81
C LEU A 753 2.85 25.63 19.96
N HIS A 754 2.38 26.48 20.88
CA HIS A 754 2.87 27.85 21.13
C HIS A 754 2.95 28.73 19.85
N LEU A 755 1.98 28.58 18.95
CA LEU A 755 1.89 29.35 17.71
C LEU A 755 1.14 30.67 17.88
N GLY A 756 1.43 31.64 17.02
CA GLY A 756 0.68 32.90 16.91
C GLY A 756 1.04 33.69 15.66
N LYS A 757 0.55 34.93 15.54
CA LYS A 757 0.59 35.76 14.31
C LYS A 757 1.97 36.07 13.68
N ASN A 758 3.08 35.67 14.31
CA ASN A 758 4.43 35.79 13.75
C ASN A 758 5.12 34.41 13.57
N SER A 759 4.43 33.31 13.88
CA SER A 759 4.93 31.94 13.72
C SER A 759 4.84 31.52 12.27
N LEU A 760 5.94 31.01 11.73
CA LEU A 760 6.04 30.45 10.39
C LEU A 760 5.90 28.93 10.49
N VAL A 761 5.38 28.28 9.45
CA VAL A 761 5.27 26.81 9.35
C VAL A 761 5.97 26.33 8.08
N LEU A 762 6.71 25.23 8.16
CA LEU A 762 7.26 24.50 7.01
C LEU A 762 6.79 23.04 7.04
N ALA A 763 5.91 22.66 6.13
CA ALA A 763 5.44 21.29 5.97
C ALA A 763 6.28 20.55 4.91
N ILE A 764 6.90 19.44 5.29
CA ILE A 764 7.78 18.63 4.44
C ILE A 764 7.06 17.34 4.05
N THR A 765 6.84 17.10 2.75
CA THR A 765 6.12 15.92 2.24
C THR A 765 6.48 15.62 0.80
N GLN A 766 7.14 14.48 0.54
CA GLN A 766 7.64 14.16 -0.81
C GLN A 766 6.54 14.05 -1.88
N SER A 767 5.50 13.25 -1.63
CA SER A 767 4.46 12.95 -2.62
C SER A 767 3.30 13.95 -2.62
N GLY A 768 3.22 14.81 -1.60
CA GLY A 768 2.03 15.61 -1.31
C GLY A 768 0.81 14.81 -0.84
N GLN A 769 0.95 13.51 -0.54
CA GLN A 769 -0.19 12.60 -0.28
C GLN A 769 -0.18 11.95 1.11
N THR A 770 0.87 12.18 1.91
CA THR A 770 0.97 11.69 3.29
C THR A 770 -0.14 12.30 4.14
N PHE A 771 -1.17 11.52 4.47
CA PHE A 771 -2.47 12.03 4.90
C PHE A 771 -2.39 12.97 6.11
N PRO A 772 -1.66 12.67 7.21
CA PRO A 772 -1.51 13.63 8.31
C PRO A 772 -0.80 14.93 7.94
N THR A 773 0.19 14.90 7.05
CA THR A 773 0.87 16.13 6.62
C THR A 773 -0.05 16.99 5.75
N VAL A 774 -0.89 16.38 4.89
CA VAL A 774 -1.91 17.09 4.11
C VAL A 774 -2.99 17.68 5.01
N GLN A 775 -3.49 16.91 5.98
CA GLN A 775 -4.47 17.43 6.96
C GLN A 775 -3.87 18.56 7.82
N ALA A 776 -2.59 18.48 8.19
CA ALA A 776 -1.90 19.56 8.88
C ALA A 776 -1.70 20.80 8.00
N ILE A 777 -1.36 20.63 6.71
CA ILE A 777 -1.31 21.72 5.71
C ILE A 777 -2.67 22.42 5.65
N ASN A 778 -3.76 21.68 5.41
CA ASN A 778 -5.12 22.24 5.32
C ASN A 778 -5.55 22.96 6.61
N ALA A 779 -5.15 22.46 7.78
CA ALA A 779 -5.42 23.11 9.06
C ALA A 779 -4.59 24.39 9.24
N PHE A 780 -3.32 24.41 8.86
CA PHE A 780 -2.47 25.59 8.98
C PHE A 780 -2.81 26.67 7.96
N ASP A 781 -3.13 26.31 6.73
CA ASP A 781 -3.58 27.24 5.69
C ASP A 781 -4.81 28.03 6.14
N ARG A 782 -5.80 27.33 6.71
CA ARG A 782 -6.95 27.95 7.39
C ARG A 782 -6.54 28.89 8.53
N LEU A 783 -5.56 28.51 9.35
CA LEU A 783 -5.09 29.35 10.46
C LEU A 783 -4.28 30.58 9.96
N CYS A 784 -3.72 30.53 8.75
CA CYS A 784 -3.14 31.68 8.06
C CYS A 784 -4.23 32.63 7.56
N SER A 785 -5.27 32.12 6.87
CA SER A 785 -6.36 32.95 6.33
C SER A 785 -7.26 33.54 7.43
N GLU A 786 -7.47 32.84 8.55
CA GLU A 786 -8.07 33.41 9.77
C GLU A 786 -7.12 34.38 10.53
N GLY A 787 -5.88 34.53 10.08
CA GLY A 787 -4.87 35.44 10.64
C GLY A 787 -4.47 35.08 12.07
N ILE A 788 -4.48 33.80 12.43
CA ILE A 788 -4.15 33.29 13.77
C ILE A 788 -2.65 32.98 13.87
N ILE A 789 -2.07 32.39 12.82
CA ILE A 789 -0.62 32.21 12.65
C ILE A 789 -0.06 33.21 11.62
N GLY A 790 1.23 33.13 11.33
CA GLY A 790 1.91 34.00 10.35
C GLY A 790 1.74 33.49 8.92
N GLU A 791 2.54 32.50 8.53
CA GLU A 791 2.65 32.02 7.14
C GLU A 791 2.98 30.53 7.06
N LEU A 792 2.52 29.87 5.99
CA LEU A 792 2.73 28.44 5.71
C LEU A 792 3.57 28.24 4.43
N PHE A 793 4.65 27.48 4.54
CA PHE A 793 5.50 27.03 3.44
C PHE A 793 5.44 25.50 3.29
N ILE A 794 5.61 25.02 2.06
CA ILE A 794 5.59 23.58 1.73
C ILE A 794 6.89 23.19 1.01
N LEU A 795 7.51 22.08 1.41
CA LEU A 795 8.60 21.42 0.65
C LEU A 795 8.10 20.08 0.12
N THR A 796 8.08 19.93 -1.21
CA THR A 796 7.63 18.72 -1.90
C THR A 796 8.56 18.32 -3.06
N GLY A 797 8.41 17.09 -3.56
CA GLY A 797 8.97 16.66 -4.84
C GLY A 797 7.91 16.36 -5.91
N GLU A 798 6.62 16.50 -5.57
CA GLU A 798 5.50 16.08 -6.41
C GLU A 798 4.39 17.15 -6.35
N LEU A 799 4.55 18.21 -7.14
CA LEU A 799 3.68 19.40 -7.12
C LEU A 799 2.23 19.11 -7.57
N GLY A 800 2.05 18.14 -8.47
CA GLY A 800 0.75 17.78 -9.06
C GLY A 800 -0.32 17.40 -8.04
N SER A 801 0.08 16.89 -6.88
CA SER A 801 -0.78 16.55 -5.74
C SER A 801 -1.36 17.77 -4.99
N PHE A 802 -0.91 18.99 -5.30
CA PHE A 802 -1.24 20.21 -4.56
C PHE A 802 -1.89 21.33 -5.40
N LEU A 803 -2.04 21.19 -6.71
CA LEU A 803 -2.36 22.31 -7.62
C LEU A 803 -3.60 23.13 -7.24
N ASP A 804 -4.72 22.49 -6.90
CA ASP A 804 -5.92 23.21 -6.43
C ASP A 804 -5.71 23.94 -5.08
N SER A 805 -4.81 23.46 -4.22
CA SER A 805 -4.38 24.16 -2.99
C SER A 805 -3.32 25.25 -3.24
N ILE A 806 -2.87 25.41 -4.48
CA ILE A 806 -1.84 26.38 -4.91
C ILE A 806 -2.50 27.56 -5.64
N GLU A 807 -3.40 27.29 -6.60
CA GLU A 807 -3.88 28.27 -7.59
C GLU A 807 -5.30 28.83 -7.33
N GLY A 808 -6.18 28.11 -6.60
CA GLY A 808 -7.54 28.61 -6.30
C GLY A 808 -7.54 29.85 -5.39
N ASN A 809 -8.56 30.73 -5.48
CA ASN A 809 -8.61 32.10 -4.91
C ASN A 809 -8.19 32.32 -3.42
N ASP A 810 -8.12 31.26 -2.61
CA ASP A 810 -7.72 31.31 -1.18
C ASP A 810 -6.47 30.44 -0.88
N GLY A 811 -5.81 29.89 -1.90
CA GLY A 811 -4.74 28.89 -1.79
C GLY A 811 -3.35 29.42 -1.42
N VAL A 812 -2.42 28.49 -1.22
CA VAL A 812 -1.08 28.73 -0.63
C VAL A 812 -0.20 29.67 -1.48
N THR A 813 -0.45 29.84 -2.78
CA THR A 813 0.19 30.91 -3.59
C THR A 813 -0.77 32.02 -4.04
N ALA A 814 -2.07 31.80 -3.87
CA ALA A 814 -3.15 32.66 -4.30
C ALA A 814 -3.67 33.54 -3.16
N VAL A 815 -2.82 34.41 -2.62
CA VAL A 815 -3.30 35.49 -1.73
C VAL A 815 -3.96 36.58 -2.58
N SER A 816 -5.29 36.61 -2.49
CA SER A 816 -6.19 37.75 -2.76
C SER A 816 -5.53 39.14 -2.67
N GLN A 817 -5.96 40.07 -3.54
CA GLN A 817 -5.46 41.45 -3.67
C GLN A 817 -5.76 42.34 -2.44
N SER A 818 -5.15 42.01 -1.31
CA SER A 818 -5.11 42.83 -0.10
C SER A 818 -4.48 44.19 -0.41
N ARG A 819 -5.15 45.28 0.00
CA ARG A 819 -4.90 46.67 -0.44
C ARG A 819 -3.63 47.32 0.15
N LEU A 820 -2.53 46.57 0.28
CA LEU A 820 -1.26 47.06 0.80
C LEU A 820 -0.10 46.72 -0.15
N THR A 821 0.12 47.64 -1.09
CA THR A 821 1.31 47.84 -1.94
C THR A 821 1.76 46.71 -2.88
N TYR A 822 2.12 47.13 -4.09
CA TYR A 822 2.74 46.33 -5.16
C TYR A 822 4.14 45.80 -4.76
N THR A 823 4.72 44.97 -5.63
CA THR A 823 6.13 44.49 -5.64
C THR A 823 6.59 43.49 -4.56
N ALA A 824 6.05 42.26 -4.57
CA ALA A 824 6.80 41.02 -4.32
C ALA A 824 5.96 39.78 -4.72
N ASN A 825 6.56 38.78 -5.37
CA ASN A 825 5.88 37.50 -5.63
C ASN A 825 5.88 36.66 -4.34
N ARG A 826 4.70 36.47 -3.73
CA ARG A 826 4.53 35.74 -2.45
C ARG A 826 4.49 34.22 -2.64
N GLN A 827 5.51 33.67 -3.29
CA GLN A 827 5.64 32.21 -3.42
C GLN A 827 5.97 31.58 -2.06
N ARG A 828 5.48 30.35 -1.84
CA ARG A 828 5.61 29.64 -0.55
C ARG A 828 6.00 28.15 -0.69
N ILE A 829 6.53 27.76 -1.85
CA ILE A 829 6.76 26.36 -2.24
C ILE A 829 8.22 26.12 -2.60
N PHE A 830 8.81 25.13 -1.92
CA PHE A 830 10.11 24.57 -2.26
C PHE A 830 9.93 23.24 -3.00
N ILE A 831 10.53 23.13 -4.17
CA ILE A 831 10.52 21.94 -5.02
C ILE A 831 11.92 21.32 -4.99
N ASN A 832 12.01 20.07 -4.54
CA ASN A 832 13.29 19.37 -4.40
C ASN A 832 13.81 18.73 -5.71
N CYS A 833 13.18 18.98 -6.85
CA CYS A 833 13.53 18.42 -8.18
C CYS A 833 13.62 16.87 -8.28
N SER A 834 13.29 16.12 -7.22
CA SER A 834 13.37 14.66 -7.29
C SER A 834 12.25 14.02 -8.10
N GLY A 835 11.11 14.71 -8.27
CA GLY A 835 9.97 14.24 -9.05
C GLY A 835 9.24 13.04 -8.44
N ARG A 836 8.28 12.49 -9.18
CA ARG A 836 7.56 11.26 -8.81
C ARG A 836 8.49 10.04 -8.94
N ARG A 837 8.50 9.17 -7.93
CA ARG A 837 9.36 7.97 -7.86
C ARG A 837 8.57 6.73 -7.45
N THR A 838 8.86 5.57 -8.07
CA THR A 838 8.13 4.31 -7.85
C THR A 838 8.70 3.42 -6.75
N ALA A 839 9.95 3.63 -6.31
CA ALA A 839 10.57 2.90 -5.21
C ALA A 839 9.96 3.29 -3.85
N GLU A 840 9.57 2.31 -3.04
CA GLU A 840 9.13 2.51 -1.64
C GLU A 840 10.33 2.74 -0.70
N THR A 841 11.45 2.10 -1.03
CA THR A 841 12.78 2.30 -0.44
C THR A 841 13.37 3.63 -0.93
N ALA A 842 12.89 4.74 -0.34
CA ALA A 842 13.27 6.10 -0.71
C ALA A 842 14.79 6.36 -0.62
N THR A 843 15.37 6.90 -1.69
CA THR A 843 16.80 7.27 -1.80
C THR A 843 16.94 8.70 -2.32
N VAL A 844 16.83 8.92 -3.65
CA VAL A 844 17.03 10.25 -4.28
C VAL A 844 16.13 11.34 -3.68
N THR A 845 14.87 11.00 -3.36
CA THR A 845 13.90 11.89 -2.70
C THR A 845 14.35 12.39 -1.33
N VAL A 846 15.17 11.61 -0.61
CA VAL A 846 15.73 11.98 0.71
C VAL A 846 16.93 12.91 0.52
N VAL A 847 17.87 12.52 -0.36
CA VAL A 847 19.09 13.30 -0.67
C VAL A 847 18.73 14.66 -1.27
N ALA A 848 17.71 14.70 -2.13
CA ALA A 848 17.21 15.91 -2.76
C ALA A 848 16.48 16.84 -1.78
N ALA A 849 15.66 16.28 -0.87
CA ALA A 849 15.03 17.06 0.19
C ALA A 849 16.07 17.64 1.16
N GLU A 850 17.12 16.88 1.50
CA GLU A 850 18.27 17.38 2.26
C GLU A 850 18.94 18.55 1.53
N GLN A 851 19.42 18.36 0.30
CA GLN A 851 20.11 19.41 -0.45
C GLN A 851 19.25 20.68 -0.57
N THR A 852 17.94 20.54 -0.78
CA THR A 852 17.02 21.70 -0.86
C THR A 852 16.93 22.47 0.46
N LEU A 853 17.01 21.80 1.60
CA LEU A 853 17.10 22.42 2.93
C LEU A 853 18.49 23.03 3.16
N THR A 854 19.56 22.41 2.65
CA THR A 854 20.93 22.91 2.69
C THR A 854 21.11 24.19 1.88
N GLU A 855 20.63 24.24 0.64
CA GLU A 855 20.58 25.46 -0.18
C GLU A 855 19.72 26.55 0.51
N LEU A 856 18.58 26.16 1.10
CA LEU A 856 17.71 27.09 1.80
C LEU A 856 18.40 27.78 2.98
N TRP A 857 19.02 27.06 3.92
CA TRP A 857 19.68 27.75 5.04
C TRP A 857 20.90 28.56 4.60
N LEU A 858 21.67 28.08 3.61
CA LEU A 858 22.78 28.85 3.02
C LEU A 858 22.28 30.17 2.45
N TYR A 859 21.15 30.14 1.74
CA TYR A 859 20.52 31.35 1.20
C TYR A 859 19.99 32.28 2.30
N LEU A 860 19.27 31.75 3.30
CA LEU A 860 18.78 32.52 4.44
C LEU A 860 19.92 33.21 5.19
N ALA A 861 21.02 32.50 5.46
CA ALA A 861 22.19 33.03 6.16
C ALA A 861 22.87 34.14 5.34
N LYS A 862 23.15 33.91 4.05
CA LYS A 862 23.75 34.91 3.15
C LYS A 862 22.90 36.18 3.05
N ARG A 863 21.58 36.04 2.90
CA ARG A 863 20.67 37.20 2.82
C ARG A 863 20.50 37.92 4.15
N LEU A 864 20.38 37.21 5.28
CA LEU A 864 20.29 37.87 6.59
C LEU A 864 21.61 38.52 7.01
N ARG A 865 22.77 37.99 6.58
CA ARG A 865 24.07 38.64 6.76
C ARG A 865 24.13 39.98 6.01
N HIS A 866 23.72 39.96 4.74
CA HIS A 866 23.71 41.11 3.84
C HIS A 866 22.67 42.18 4.21
N ASN A 867 21.48 41.78 4.66
CA ASN A 867 20.41 42.70 5.06
C ASN A 867 20.72 43.44 6.38
N PHE A 868 21.63 42.91 7.19
CA PHE A 868 21.95 43.42 8.54
C PHE A 868 23.46 43.45 8.80
N PRO A 869 24.27 44.22 8.04
CA PRO A 869 25.73 44.22 8.22
C PRO A 869 26.13 44.61 9.66
N ASP A 870 25.44 45.57 10.27
CA ASP A 870 25.80 46.15 11.57
C ASP A 870 25.41 45.32 12.81
N PHE A 871 24.69 44.20 12.67
CA PHE A 871 24.32 43.37 13.83
C PHE A 871 24.06 41.89 13.51
N HIS A 872 24.08 41.05 14.54
CA HIS A 872 23.91 39.60 14.41
C HIS A 872 22.42 39.22 14.43
N ALA A 873 21.80 39.15 13.25
CA ALA A 873 20.42 38.68 13.10
C ALA A 873 20.24 37.30 13.76
N PHE A 874 19.29 37.19 14.69
CA PHE A 874 19.06 35.99 15.54
C PHE A 874 20.30 35.42 16.24
N GLY A 875 21.34 36.23 16.47
CA GLY A 875 22.59 35.79 17.08
C GLY A 875 23.57 35.09 16.15
N MET A 876 23.38 35.14 14.83
CA MET A 876 24.24 34.48 13.84
C MET A 876 25.70 34.94 13.93
N THR A 877 26.60 33.99 14.18
CA THR A 877 28.06 34.20 14.29
C THR A 877 28.80 34.06 12.95
N LEU A 878 28.22 33.39 11.96
CA LEU A 878 28.85 33.17 10.66
C LEU A 878 29.11 34.49 9.90
N THR A 879 30.32 34.61 9.35
CA THR A 879 30.75 35.72 8.49
C THR A 879 30.47 35.42 7.01
N GLU A 880 30.66 36.40 6.13
CA GLU A 880 30.55 36.17 4.68
C GLU A 880 31.62 35.17 4.20
N GLU A 881 32.85 35.24 4.73
CA GLU A 881 33.92 34.26 4.47
C GLU A 881 33.52 32.84 4.94
N SER A 882 32.92 32.68 6.13
CA SER A 882 32.37 31.39 6.57
C SER A 882 31.37 30.80 5.58
N LEU A 883 30.47 31.65 5.05
CA LEU A 883 29.42 31.25 4.11
C LEU A 883 29.95 31.00 2.69
N GLU A 884 31.10 31.57 2.32
CA GLU A 884 31.85 31.17 1.12
C GLU A 884 32.57 29.84 1.31
N ILE A 885 33.17 29.59 2.47
CA ILE A 885 33.83 28.31 2.79
C ILE A 885 32.83 27.15 2.70
N LEU A 886 31.64 27.34 3.30
CA LEU A 886 30.55 26.37 3.25
C LEU A 886 30.00 26.17 1.82
N GLU A 887 29.96 27.22 0.98
CA GLU A 887 29.63 27.08 -0.44
C GLU A 887 30.69 26.29 -1.22
N LYS A 888 31.98 26.55 -0.98
CA LYS A 888 33.09 25.82 -1.62
C LYS A 888 33.04 24.32 -1.25
N MET A 889 32.71 24.01 0.01
CA MET A 889 32.46 22.63 0.46
C MET A 889 31.24 22.00 -0.21
N LYS A 890 30.15 22.74 -0.41
CA LYS A 890 28.95 22.30 -1.15
C LYS A 890 29.28 21.94 -2.61
N GLN A 891 30.09 22.77 -3.27
CA GLN A 891 30.51 22.53 -4.66
C GLN A 891 31.40 21.29 -4.78
N ASP A 892 32.39 21.11 -3.89
CA ASP A 892 33.19 19.87 -3.82
C ASP A 892 32.33 18.62 -3.53
N PHE A 893 31.28 18.74 -2.71
CA PHE A 893 30.34 17.65 -2.46
C PHE A 893 29.61 17.24 -3.74
N LEU A 894 29.01 18.20 -4.45
CA LEU A 894 28.24 18.00 -5.68
C LEU A 894 29.13 17.52 -6.85
N ASP A 895 30.11 18.33 -7.24
CA ASP A 895 30.87 18.17 -8.48
C ASP A 895 32.06 17.19 -8.34
N LYS A 896 32.15 16.43 -7.23
CA LYS A 896 33.19 15.43 -7.02
C LYS A 896 32.74 14.27 -6.13
N ASN A 897 32.37 14.51 -4.87
CA ASN A 897 32.19 13.40 -3.91
C ASN A 897 30.95 12.55 -4.23
N VAL A 898 29.79 13.17 -4.51
CA VAL A 898 28.56 12.45 -4.88
C VAL A 898 28.75 11.64 -6.18
N MET A 899 29.39 12.22 -7.20
CA MET A 899 29.68 11.51 -8.46
C MET A 899 30.56 10.28 -8.23
N GLN A 900 31.58 10.36 -7.36
CA GLN A 900 32.42 9.21 -7.03
C GLN A 900 31.67 8.14 -6.21
N ILE A 901 30.66 8.49 -5.42
CA ILE A 901 29.86 7.51 -4.67
C ILE A 901 28.84 6.80 -5.58
N THR A 902 28.06 7.58 -6.34
CA THR A 902 26.97 7.10 -7.22
C THR A 902 27.48 6.52 -8.54
N GLY A 903 28.68 6.92 -9.00
CA GLY A 903 29.27 6.54 -10.29
C GLY A 903 28.51 7.07 -11.50
N THR A 904 27.81 8.19 -11.37
CA THR A 904 27.16 8.94 -12.45
C THR A 904 27.50 10.43 -12.38
N THR A 905 27.36 11.15 -13.49
CA THR A 905 27.55 12.60 -13.55
C THR A 905 26.26 13.39 -13.34
N GLY A 906 26.36 14.70 -13.16
CA GLY A 906 25.22 15.62 -13.23
C GLY A 906 24.50 15.64 -14.60
N THR A 907 25.13 15.11 -15.67
CA THR A 907 24.50 14.89 -16.99
C THR A 907 23.88 13.49 -17.15
N GLY A 908 23.98 12.62 -16.12
CA GLY A 908 23.50 11.23 -16.16
C GLY A 908 24.47 10.23 -16.79
N GLU A 909 25.66 10.65 -17.20
CA GLU A 909 26.69 9.78 -17.79
C GLU A 909 27.32 8.86 -16.73
N THR A 910 27.62 7.61 -17.07
CA THR A 910 28.21 6.64 -16.13
C THR A 910 29.73 6.77 -16.06
N ILE A 911 30.29 6.93 -14.86
CA ILE A 911 31.74 7.02 -14.62
C ILE A 911 32.30 5.80 -13.88
N LYS A 912 33.56 5.44 -14.20
CA LYS A 912 34.26 4.28 -13.61
C LYS A 912 34.84 4.60 -12.22
N SER A 913 33.97 4.81 -11.23
CA SER A 913 34.39 5.01 -9.84
C SER A 913 34.92 3.72 -9.19
N SER A 914 36.04 3.85 -8.47
CA SER A 914 36.60 2.81 -7.57
C SER A 914 35.83 2.71 -6.25
N ILE A 915 35.22 3.81 -5.79
CA ILE A 915 34.42 3.88 -4.56
C ILE A 915 33.10 3.15 -4.76
N LYS A 916 32.35 3.40 -5.86
CA LYS A 916 31.15 2.62 -6.23
C LYS A 916 31.46 1.13 -6.33
N GLN A 917 32.57 0.75 -6.96
CA GLN A 917 33.02 -0.65 -7.05
C GLN A 917 33.32 -1.25 -5.66
N THR A 918 33.91 -0.48 -4.76
CA THR A 918 34.21 -0.91 -3.37
C THR A 918 32.93 -1.07 -2.55
N LEU A 919 31.97 -0.15 -2.64
CA LEU A 919 30.66 -0.24 -2.00
C LEU A 919 29.87 -1.46 -2.50
N ILE A 920 29.83 -1.67 -3.82
CA ILE A 920 29.18 -2.83 -4.45
C ILE A 920 29.87 -4.14 -4.05
N LYS A 921 31.21 -4.18 -3.98
CA LYS A 921 31.97 -5.36 -3.54
C LYS A 921 31.62 -5.73 -2.09
N ASN A 922 31.56 -4.74 -1.19
CA ASN A 922 31.24 -4.94 0.22
C ASN A 922 29.77 -5.36 0.44
N GLY A 923 28.81 -4.71 -0.23
CA GLY A 923 27.41 -5.15 -0.20
C GLY A 923 27.24 -6.59 -0.72
N ARG A 924 27.91 -6.95 -1.82
CA ARG A 924 27.93 -8.31 -2.35
C ARG A 924 28.65 -9.32 -1.46
N HIS A 925 29.59 -8.88 -0.61
CA HIS A 925 30.24 -9.72 0.40
C HIS A 925 29.28 -10.02 1.55
N TRP A 926 28.65 -8.99 2.15
CA TRP A 926 27.61 -9.17 3.16
C TRP A 926 26.42 -9.99 2.67
N ALA A 927 26.07 -9.92 1.39
CA ALA A 927 25.05 -10.80 0.80
C ALA A 927 25.38 -12.28 0.94
N ASN A 928 26.67 -12.68 0.90
CA ASN A 928 27.07 -14.07 1.11
C ASN A 928 26.65 -14.58 2.50
N HIS A 929 26.64 -13.73 3.53
CA HIS A 929 26.25 -14.13 4.89
C HIS A 929 24.75 -14.41 5.02
N ILE A 930 23.93 -13.81 4.14
CA ILE A 930 22.47 -13.99 4.09
C ILE A 930 22.11 -15.16 3.16
N THR A 931 22.76 -15.25 1.98
CA THR A 931 22.54 -16.37 1.04
C THR A 931 23.23 -17.68 1.46
N GLU A 932 24.09 -17.65 2.48
CA GLU A 932 24.81 -18.81 3.03
C GLU A 932 23.88 -19.99 3.31
N MET A 933 22.84 -19.76 4.13
CA MET A 933 21.91 -20.80 4.56
C MET A 933 21.15 -21.43 3.38
N PRO A 934 20.41 -20.68 2.54
CA PRO A 934 19.69 -21.29 1.42
C PRO A 934 20.63 -21.93 0.38
N LEU A 935 21.85 -21.40 0.18
CA LEU A 935 22.82 -22.02 -0.72
C LEU A 935 23.35 -23.35 -0.16
N ALA A 936 23.71 -23.42 1.12
CA ALA A 936 24.17 -24.64 1.75
C ALA A 936 23.08 -25.74 1.78
N TRP A 937 21.82 -25.34 2.00
CA TRP A 937 20.67 -26.24 1.89
C TRP A 937 20.41 -26.70 0.45
N ALA A 938 20.53 -25.82 -0.55
CA ALA A 938 20.37 -26.19 -1.95
C ALA A 938 21.46 -27.17 -2.43
N ILE A 939 22.72 -26.96 -2.03
CA ILE A 939 23.82 -27.88 -2.30
C ILE A 939 23.57 -29.24 -1.61
N HIS A 940 23.08 -29.23 -0.37
CA HIS A 940 22.76 -30.47 0.35
C HIS A 940 21.58 -31.24 -0.24
N ALA A 941 20.53 -30.54 -0.66
CA ALA A 941 19.38 -31.12 -1.34
C ALA A 941 19.80 -31.74 -2.69
N LEU A 942 20.67 -31.07 -3.45
CA LEU A 942 21.24 -31.61 -4.69
C LEU A 942 22.12 -32.84 -4.43
N TYR A 943 22.95 -32.81 -3.37
CA TYR A 943 23.74 -33.97 -2.94
C TYR A 943 22.83 -35.17 -2.64
N ILE A 944 21.79 -35.01 -1.83
CA ILE A 944 20.80 -36.07 -1.53
C ILE A 944 20.11 -36.56 -2.81
N LEU A 945 19.67 -35.64 -3.68
CA LEU A 945 19.00 -35.98 -4.94
C LEU A 945 19.89 -36.83 -5.85
N ILE A 946 21.20 -36.57 -5.88
CA ILE A 946 22.16 -37.38 -6.64
C ILE A 946 22.41 -38.72 -5.93
N THR A 947 22.85 -38.71 -4.67
CA THR A 947 23.36 -39.93 -4.01
C THR A 947 22.28 -40.92 -3.59
N VAL A 948 21.09 -40.42 -3.22
CA VAL A 948 19.93 -41.25 -2.84
C VAL A 948 19.04 -41.49 -4.07
N GLY A 949 18.82 -40.46 -4.90
CA GLY A 949 18.01 -40.59 -6.12
C GLY A 949 18.57 -41.57 -7.15
N TRP A 950 19.89 -41.85 -7.13
CA TRP A 950 20.51 -42.92 -7.93
C TRP A 950 19.87 -44.31 -7.71
N ALA A 951 19.30 -44.55 -6.53
CA ALA A 951 18.62 -45.81 -6.23
C ALA A 951 17.31 -46.00 -7.02
N ILE A 952 16.72 -44.94 -7.58
CA ILE A 952 15.48 -45.01 -8.35
C ILE A 952 15.70 -45.75 -9.69
N PRO A 953 16.66 -45.36 -10.56
CA PRO A 953 16.97 -46.11 -11.78
C PRO A 953 17.88 -47.34 -11.57
N PHE A 954 18.72 -47.38 -10.52
CA PHE A 954 19.77 -48.40 -10.41
C PHE A 954 19.66 -49.33 -9.17
N GLY A 955 18.70 -49.13 -8.27
CA GLY A 955 18.47 -50.00 -7.11
C GLY A 955 19.48 -49.89 -5.96
N TYR A 956 20.49 -49.03 -6.05
CA TYR A 956 21.47 -48.76 -4.98
C TYR A 956 21.82 -47.27 -4.88
N THR A 957 22.21 -46.83 -3.68
CA THR A 957 22.67 -45.46 -3.43
C THR A 957 24.18 -45.31 -3.67
N ILE A 958 24.64 -44.09 -3.97
CA ILE A 958 26.07 -43.73 -4.06
C ILE A 958 26.43 -42.76 -2.91
N PRO A 959 26.48 -43.22 -1.65
CA PRO A 959 26.87 -42.37 -0.53
C PRO A 959 28.40 -42.13 -0.54
N LEU A 960 28.82 -40.90 -0.21
CA LEU A 960 30.14 -40.38 -0.52
C LEU A 960 31.29 -41.14 0.14
N ALA A 961 31.22 -41.40 1.44
CA ALA A 961 32.32 -41.99 2.19
C ALA A 961 32.56 -43.46 1.79
N LYS A 962 31.49 -44.25 1.57
CA LYS A 962 31.61 -45.59 0.98
C LYS A 962 32.15 -45.58 -0.44
N THR A 963 31.76 -44.60 -1.27
CA THR A 963 32.29 -44.51 -2.64
C THR A 963 33.76 -44.16 -2.66
N LEU A 964 34.20 -43.20 -1.82
CA LEU A 964 35.62 -42.89 -1.66
C LEU A 964 36.41 -44.09 -1.11
N LEU A 965 35.88 -44.80 -0.11
CA LEU A 965 36.50 -46.04 0.40
C LEU A 965 36.63 -47.11 -0.70
N ARG A 966 35.61 -47.32 -1.53
CA ARG A 966 35.65 -48.24 -2.68
C ARG A 966 36.72 -47.84 -3.71
N LEU A 967 36.85 -46.55 -4.01
CA LEU A 967 37.90 -46.05 -4.92
C LEU A 967 39.30 -46.24 -4.34
N VAL A 968 39.49 -46.05 -3.03
CA VAL A 968 40.78 -46.31 -2.35
C VAL A 968 41.12 -47.81 -2.34
N ILE A 969 40.16 -48.70 -2.09
CA ILE A 969 40.36 -50.16 -2.19
C ILE A 969 40.80 -50.55 -3.60
N LEU A 970 40.12 -50.01 -4.63
CA LEU A 970 40.42 -50.27 -6.04
C LEU A 970 41.83 -49.78 -6.40
N ALA A 971 42.19 -48.56 -6.00
CA ALA A 971 43.50 -47.96 -6.28
C ALA A 971 44.66 -48.65 -5.51
N ALA A 972 44.40 -49.15 -4.30
CA ALA A 972 45.35 -49.93 -3.50
C ALA A 972 45.33 -51.44 -3.83
N ASN A 973 44.50 -51.87 -4.77
CA ASN A 973 44.32 -53.27 -5.21
C ASN A 973 44.06 -54.26 -4.04
N LEU A 974 43.31 -53.82 -3.03
CA LEU A 974 43.09 -54.58 -1.79
C LEU A 974 41.94 -55.61 -1.93
N PRO A 975 42.03 -56.81 -1.31
CA PRO A 975 40.97 -57.82 -1.38
C PRO A 975 39.64 -57.34 -0.77
N PRO A 976 38.49 -57.56 -1.44
CA PRO A 976 37.17 -57.15 -0.93
C PRO A 976 36.80 -57.75 0.45
N ASP A 977 37.29 -58.95 0.74
CA ASP A 977 36.99 -59.69 1.97
C ASP A 977 37.91 -59.38 3.17
N TRP A 978 38.85 -58.44 3.01
CA TRP A 978 39.85 -58.09 4.03
C TRP A 978 39.20 -57.76 5.38
N PHE A 979 39.63 -58.45 6.44
CA PHE A 979 38.99 -58.41 7.77
C PHE A 979 38.82 -56.99 8.34
N LEU A 980 39.84 -56.14 8.19
CA LEU A 980 39.81 -54.75 8.62
C LEU A 980 38.71 -53.93 7.91
N LEU A 981 38.36 -54.27 6.68
CA LEU A 981 37.28 -53.60 5.95
C LEU A 981 35.91 -53.86 6.58
N LYS A 982 35.70 -55.06 7.13
CA LYS A 982 34.46 -55.43 7.83
C LYS A 982 34.30 -54.67 9.16
N LEU A 983 35.41 -54.29 9.80
CA LEU A 983 35.43 -53.40 10.98
C LEU A 983 35.25 -51.91 10.62
N ILE A 984 35.78 -51.45 9.48
CA ILE A 984 35.70 -50.05 9.04
C ILE A 984 34.33 -49.70 8.42
N THR A 985 33.67 -50.64 7.77
CA THR A 985 32.40 -50.42 7.04
C THR A 985 31.26 -49.83 7.90
N PRO A 986 31.03 -50.25 9.17
CA PRO A 986 30.07 -49.60 10.05
C PRO A 986 30.42 -48.14 10.33
N VAL A 987 31.69 -47.82 10.61
CA VAL A 987 32.15 -46.45 10.90
C VAL A 987 31.95 -45.55 9.67
N VAL A 988 32.27 -46.04 8.48
CA VAL A 988 32.06 -45.30 7.22
C VAL A 988 30.57 -45.17 6.88
N THR A 989 29.72 -46.12 7.29
CA THR A 989 28.26 -45.97 7.22
C THR A 989 27.75 -44.86 8.14
N LEU A 990 28.27 -44.79 9.38
CA LEU A 990 27.95 -43.70 10.31
C LEU A 990 28.47 -42.35 9.83
N ALA A 991 29.62 -42.30 9.15
CA ALA A 991 30.13 -41.09 8.51
C ALA A 991 29.20 -40.60 7.38
N ASP A 992 28.73 -41.50 6.51
CA ASP A 992 27.75 -41.16 5.48
C ASP A 992 26.42 -40.67 6.07
N ILE A 993 25.91 -41.32 7.13
CA ILE A 993 24.72 -40.86 7.88
C ILE A 993 24.97 -39.46 8.48
N GLY A 994 26.16 -39.23 9.05
CA GLY A 994 26.57 -37.91 9.54
C GLY A 994 26.60 -36.84 8.45
N ILE A 995 27.06 -37.17 7.24
CA ILE A 995 27.01 -36.27 6.08
C ILE A 995 25.55 -36.00 5.67
N TYR A 996 24.65 -36.99 5.71
CA TYR A 996 23.24 -36.76 5.42
C TYR A 996 22.53 -35.88 6.46
N ILE A 997 22.82 -36.05 7.75
CA ILE A 997 22.21 -35.27 8.84
C ILE A 997 22.80 -33.85 8.92
N PHE A 998 24.13 -33.72 8.88
CA PHE A 998 24.84 -32.46 9.10
C PHE A 998 25.39 -31.81 7.83
N GLY A 999 25.09 -32.33 6.64
CA GLY A 999 25.68 -31.86 5.38
C GLY A 999 25.44 -30.37 5.10
N ALA A 1000 24.25 -29.83 5.34
CA ALA A 1000 24.00 -28.38 5.22
C ALA A 1000 24.88 -27.53 6.16
N TRP A 1001 25.28 -28.06 7.32
CA TRP A 1001 26.24 -27.43 8.23
C TRP A 1001 27.68 -27.56 7.70
N LEU A 1002 28.07 -28.73 7.17
CA LEU A 1002 29.37 -28.95 6.53
C LEU A 1002 29.56 -28.06 5.29
N TRP A 1003 28.55 -27.96 4.42
CA TRP A 1003 28.55 -27.03 3.28
C TRP A 1003 28.61 -25.57 3.72
N THR A 1004 27.97 -25.21 4.85
CA THR A 1004 28.10 -23.87 5.44
C THR A 1004 29.56 -23.58 5.86
N LEU A 1005 30.25 -24.53 6.47
CA LEU A 1005 31.68 -24.40 6.82
C LEU A 1005 32.57 -24.30 5.56
N GLY A 1006 32.33 -25.16 4.56
CA GLY A 1006 33.05 -25.13 3.28
C GLY A 1006 32.87 -23.80 2.53
N LEU A 1007 31.64 -23.32 2.41
CA LEU A 1007 31.34 -22.00 1.82
C LEU A 1007 32.05 -20.87 2.58
N ARG A 1008 32.09 -20.90 3.92
CA ARG A 1008 32.83 -19.91 4.71
C ARG A 1008 34.33 -19.99 4.46
N TYR A 1009 34.91 -21.19 4.42
CA TYR A 1009 36.33 -21.42 4.15
C TYR A 1009 36.75 -20.84 2.80
N PHE A 1010 36.09 -21.23 1.71
CA PHE A 1010 36.39 -20.71 0.36
C PHE A 1010 36.09 -19.21 0.18
N GLN A 1011 35.28 -18.61 1.05
CA GLN A 1011 34.97 -17.18 1.05
C GLN A 1011 35.80 -16.37 2.06
N GLY A 1012 36.74 -16.99 2.78
CA GLY A 1012 37.56 -16.32 3.80
C GLY A 1012 36.78 -15.80 5.03
N ARG A 1013 35.62 -16.39 5.34
CA ARG A 1013 34.69 -15.93 6.38
C ARG A 1013 34.83 -16.71 7.69
N GLN A 1014 34.42 -16.09 8.80
CA GLN A 1014 34.53 -16.64 10.15
C GLN A 1014 33.79 -17.99 10.30
N LEU A 1015 34.55 -19.09 10.34
CA LEU A 1015 33.99 -20.46 10.31
C LEU A 1015 32.95 -20.73 11.41
N LEU A 1016 33.18 -20.25 12.64
CA LEU A 1016 32.33 -20.53 13.82
C LEU A 1016 31.29 -19.44 14.12
N ALA A 1017 30.98 -18.55 13.16
CA ALA A 1017 29.86 -17.63 13.28
C ALA A 1017 28.53 -18.39 13.48
N ARG A 1018 27.52 -17.79 14.15
CA ARG A 1018 26.19 -18.41 14.26
C ARG A 1018 25.59 -18.64 12.86
N ILE A 1019 24.74 -19.65 12.75
CA ILE A 1019 24.06 -20.08 11.53
C ILE A 1019 22.57 -19.85 11.74
N GLY A 1020 21.87 -19.30 10.74
CA GLY A 1020 20.49 -18.83 10.86
C GLY A 1020 20.30 -17.45 10.24
N LYS A 1021 19.19 -16.79 10.60
CA LYS A 1021 18.87 -15.40 10.24
C LYS A 1021 20.03 -14.46 10.63
N ARG A 1022 20.29 -13.45 9.80
CA ARG A 1022 21.31 -12.43 10.08
C ARG A 1022 20.69 -11.21 10.78
N THR A 1023 21.46 -10.60 11.67
CA THR A 1023 21.13 -9.33 12.33
C THR A 1023 22.14 -8.29 11.88
N LEU A 1024 21.65 -7.15 11.41
CA LEU A 1024 22.40 -5.94 11.08
C LEU A 1024 22.09 -4.87 12.12
N VAL A 1025 23.12 -4.27 12.71
CA VAL A 1025 23.02 -3.07 13.54
C VAL A 1025 23.69 -1.91 12.81
N ILE A 1026 22.97 -0.81 12.64
CA ILE A 1026 23.43 0.40 11.95
C ILE A 1026 23.70 1.49 12.99
N GLY A 1027 24.96 1.85 13.18
CA GLY A 1027 25.40 2.98 13.99
C GLY A 1027 25.88 4.13 13.12
N ASP A 1028 25.13 5.22 13.09
CA ASP A 1028 25.53 6.54 12.55
C ASP A 1028 24.70 7.59 13.31
N VAL A 1029 24.90 8.88 13.05
CA VAL A 1029 24.10 9.96 13.63
C VAL A 1029 22.59 9.72 13.47
N PHE A 1030 21.80 10.14 14.46
CA PHE A 1030 20.37 9.83 14.60
C PHE A 1030 19.57 9.72 13.29
N TRP A 1031 19.54 10.80 12.48
CA TRP A 1031 18.76 10.85 11.25
C TRP A 1031 19.24 9.83 10.19
N VAL A 1032 20.55 9.67 10.01
CA VAL A 1032 21.13 8.70 9.05
C VAL A 1032 20.80 7.27 9.46
N ASN A 1033 20.98 6.89 10.73
CA ASN A 1033 20.72 5.51 11.15
C ASN A 1033 19.22 5.16 11.06
N GLN A 1034 18.32 6.11 11.32
CA GLN A 1034 16.86 5.93 11.18
C GLN A 1034 16.43 5.83 9.72
N LEU A 1035 16.95 6.69 8.83
CA LEU A 1035 16.75 6.59 7.38
C LEU A 1035 17.24 5.26 6.81
N LEU A 1036 18.44 4.82 7.20
CA LEU A 1036 19.01 3.55 6.75
C LEU A 1036 18.26 2.34 7.32
N LYS A 1037 17.83 2.38 8.58
CA LYS A 1037 16.97 1.36 9.19
C LYS A 1037 15.65 1.21 8.44
N SER A 1038 14.99 2.32 8.07
CA SER A 1038 13.78 2.33 7.24
C SER A 1038 14.06 1.75 5.84
N TYR A 1039 15.11 2.23 5.17
CA TYR A 1039 15.54 1.80 3.84
C TYR A 1039 15.86 0.30 3.77
N VAL A 1040 16.74 -0.21 4.64
CA VAL A 1040 17.17 -1.63 4.60
C VAL A 1040 16.04 -2.57 5.07
N SER A 1041 15.17 -2.13 5.98
CA SER A 1041 13.97 -2.91 6.34
C SER A 1041 13.03 -3.05 5.15
N LYS A 1042 12.75 -1.95 4.43
CA LYS A 1042 11.91 -1.95 3.23
C LYS A 1042 12.57 -2.79 2.11
N LEU A 1043 13.90 -2.75 1.94
CA LEU A 1043 14.66 -3.59 1.00
C LEU A 1043 14.51 -5.11 1.22
N PHE A 1044 14.25 -5.54 2.45
CA PHE A 1044 14.13 -6.97 2.83
C PHE A 1044 12.70 -7.41 3.14
N ALA A 1045 11.70 -6.54 3.03
CA ALA A 1045 10.31 -6.81 3.45
C ALA A 1045 9.64 -7.99 2.73
N LEU A 1046 10.01 -8.27 1.48
CA LEU A 1046 9.52 -9.42 0.69
C LEU A 1046 10.46 -10.63 0.69
N SER A 1047 11.56 -10.60 1.45
CA SER A 1047 12.48 -11.74 1.57
C SER A 1047 11.79 -12.99 2.11
N TYR A 1048 12.43 -14.15 1.88
CA TYR A 1048 12.02 -15.42 2.48
C TYR A 1048 12.72 -15.58 3.83
N GLY A 1049 12.07 -16.19 4.84
CA GLY A 1049 12.61 -16.25 6.21
C GLY A 1049 14.06 -16.77 6.31
N ILE A 1050 14.40 -17.79 5.51
CA ILE A 1050 15.74 -18.38 5.40
C ILE A 1050 16.82 -17.42 4.85
N ALA A 1051 16.41 -16.37 4.14
CA ALA A 1051 17.23 -15.34 3.52
C ALA A 1051 16.86 -13.92 4.03
N SER A 1052 16.25 -13.84 5.21
CA SER A 1052 15.80 -12.57 5.80
C SER A 1052 16.89 -11.91 6.64
N LEU A 1053 16.84 -10.58 6.69
CA LEU A 1053 17.72 -9.74 7.49
C LEU A 1053 16.89 -9.06 8.59
N GLU A 1054 17.40 -9.07 9.82
CA GLU A 1054 16.88 -8.25 10.90
C GLU A 1054 17.67 -6.95 10.96
N VAL A 1055 17.00 -5.80 10.95
CA VAL A 1055 17.64 -4.48 10.83
C VAL A 1055 17.34 -3.66 12.08
N HIS A 1056 18.41 -3.23 12.75
CA HIS A 1056 18.36 -2.34 13.89
C HIS A 1056 19.20 -1.09 13.59
N GLY A 1057 18.86 0.02 14.25
CA GLY A 1057 19.59 1.29 14.15
C GLY A 1057 19.53 2.02 15.49
N ALA A 1058 20.65 2.63 15.87
CA ALA A 1058 20.86 3.37 17.11
C ALA A 1058 21.99 4.39 16.94
N ASP A 1059 22.00 5.47 17.72
CA ASP A 1059 23.16 6.37 17.73
C ASP A 1059 24.37 5.66 18.38
N PRO A 1060 25.54 5.59 17.71
CA PRO A 1060 26.73 4.90 18.21
C PRO A 1060 27.37 5.56 19.44
N LYS A 1061 27.05 6.82 19.76
CA LYS A 1061 27.66 7.57 20.87
C LYS A 1061 26.95 7.32 22.19
N ASP A 1062 25.62 7.30 22.18
CA ASP A 1062 24.79 7.14 23.38
C ASP A 1062 24.10 5.77 23.47
N HIS A 1063 23.44 5.33 22.39
CA HIS A 1063 22.38 4.30 22.48
C HIS A 1063 22.87 2.88 22.11
N LEU A 1064 23.72 2.76 21.09
CA LEU A 1064 24.08 1.47 20.46
C LEU A 1064 24.62 0.44 21.46
N LEU A 1065 25.42 0.87 22.43
CA LEU A 1065 26.00 -0.02 23.44
C LEU A 1065 24.93 -0.53 24.42
N HIS A 1066 24.12 0.38 24.97
CA HIS A 1066 23.08 0.02 25.93
C HIS A 1066 21.99 -0.86 25.30
N ASP A 1067 21.50 -0.48 24.12
CA ASP A 1067 20.42 -1.18 23.42
C ASP A 1067 20.86 -2.49 22.76
N PHE A 1068 22.11 -2.59 22.29
CA PHE A 1068 22.54 -3.70 21.42
C PHE A 1068 23.81 -4.45 21.84
N ALA A 1069 24.71 -3.95 22.71
CA ALA A 1069 25.92 -4.72 23.07
C ALA A 1069 25.58 -6.08 23.71
N HIS A 1070 24.53 -6.14 24.53
CA HIS A 1070 24.00 -7.37 25.12
C HIS A 1070 23.33 -8.32 24.09
N ARG A 1071 23.15 -7.87 22.84
CA ARG A 1071 22.56 -8.61 21.71
C ARG A 1071 23.58 -8.95 20.62
N VAL A 1072 24.79 -8.38 20.67
CA VAL A 1072 25.88 -8.68 19.73
C VAL A 1072 26.31 -10.13 19.91
N VAL A 1073 26.32 -10.88 18.81
CA VAL A 1073 26.71 -12.29 18.79
C VAL A 1073 27.57 -12.61 17.57
N ARG A 1074 28.09 -13.83 17.54
CA ARG A 1074 29.00 -14.31 16.49
C ARG A 1074 28.33 -14.26 15.11
N GLY A 1075 28.81 -13.41 14.22
CA GLY A 1075 28.20 -13.18 12.91
C GLY A 1075 26.95 -12.30 12.91
N THR A 1076 26.78 -11.46 13.93
CA THR A 1076 26.07 -10.16 13.80
C THR A 1076 26.87 -9.27 12.86
N LEU A 1077 26.20 -8.57 11.95
CA LEU A 1077 26.80 -7.54 11.11
C LEU A 1077 26.62 -6.18 11.79
N ILE A 1078 27.69 -5.38 11.87
CA ILE A 1078 27.63 -4.02 12.42
C ILE A 1078 28.16 -3.05 11.36
N PHE A 1079 27.34 -2.07 11.01
CA PHE A 1079 27.71 -0.97 10.13
C PHE A 1079 27.96 0.27 11.00
N LEU A 1080 29.11 0.91 10.85
CA LEU A 1080 29.49 2.11 11.61
C LEU A 1080 29.84 3.26 10.65
N GLY A 1081 29.00 4.29 10.62
CA GLY A 1081 29.37 5.59 10.06
C GLY A 1081 30.19 6.38 11.07
N ILE A 1082 31.38 6.79 10.66
CA ILE A 1082 32.35 7.49 11.50
C ILE A 1082 32.57 8.91 10.93
N PRO A 1083 32.39 9.98 11.74
CA PRO A 1083 32.64 11.35 11.31
C PRO A 1083 34.14 11.62 11.15
N ASP A 1084 34.50 12.68 10.42
CA ASP A 1084 35.90 13.04 10.16
C ASP A 1084 36.51 13.81 11.34
N GLY A 1085 37.13 13.10 12.30
CA GLY A 1085 37.69 13.69 13.52
C GLY A 1085 38.78 14.73 13.29
N ARG A 1086 39.36 14.78 12.09
CA ARG A 1086 40.36 15.78 11.68
C ARG A 1086 39.81 17.20 11.53
N ARG A 1087 38.49 17.42 11.69
CA ARG A 1087 37.81 18.67 11.31
C ARG A 1087 37.39 19.57 12.47
N GLY A 1088 37.53 19.13 13.71
CA GLY A 1088 37.19 19.90 14.90
C GLY A 1088 37.22 19.05 16.16
N GLU A 1089 37.34 19.67 17.34
CA GLU A 1089 37.47 18.93 18.60
C GLU A 1089 36.26 18.03 18.85
N LYS A 1090 35.04 18.54 18.65
CA LYS A 1090 33.80 17.78 18.81
C LYS A 1090 33.69 16.62 17.81
N GLN A 1091 34.14 16.81 16.57
CA GLN A 1091 34.21 15.74 15.57
C GLN A 1091 35.24 14.67 15.98
N GLN A 1092 36.37 15.06 16.60
CA GLN A 1092 37.35 14.10 17.12
C GLN A 1092 36.82 13.33 18.35
N GLN A 1093 36.05 13.99 19.22
CA GLN A 1093 35.32 13.36 20.33
C GLN A 1093 34.29 12.35 19.80
N ASP A 1094 33.49 12.73 18.80
CA ASP A 1094 32.52 11.84 18.14
C ASP A 1094 33.21 10.66 17.42
N GLU A 1095 34.29 10.89 16.64
CA GLU A 1095 35.09 9.83 15.99
C GLU A 1095 35.61 8.82 17.03
N ASN A 1096 36.11 9.31 18.16
CA ASN A 1096 36.59 8.50 19.26
C ASN A 1096 35.46 7.69 19.91
N ALA A 1097 34.29 8.28 20.13
CA ALA A 1097 33.13 7.61 20.71
C ALA A 1097 32.63 6.47 19.82
N VAL A 1098 32.40 6.71 18.51
CA VAL A 1098 31.97 5.67 17.57
C VAL A 1098 33.03 4.57 17.44
N THR A 1099 34.31 4.94 17.40
CA THR A 1099 35.43 3.99 17.35
C THR A 1099 35.50 3.13 18.61
N LEU A 1100 35.26 3.71 19.80
CA LEU A 1100 35.23 3.00 21.07
C LEU A 1100 34.05 2.02 21.13
N ALA A 1101 32.84 2.46 20.75
CA ALA A 1101 31.65 1.61 20.71
C ALA A 1101 31.85 0.42 19.75
N GLY A 1102 32.43 0.65 18.58
CA GLY A 1102 32.81 -0.40 17.64
C GLY A 1102 33.85 -1.38 18.21
N LYS A 1103 34.87 -0.90 18.93
CA LYS A 1103 35.87 -1.75 19.59
C LYS A 1103 35.28 -2.57 20.72
N GLN A 1104 34.40 -2.00 21.54
CA GLN A 1104 33.68 -2.71 22.60
C GLN A 1104 32.77 -3.80 22.02
N ALA A 1105 32.02 -3.51 20.96
CA ALA A 1105 31.25 -4.53 20.24
C ALA A 1105 32.13 -5.62 19.63
N SER A 1106 33.29 -5.28 19.05
CA SER A 1106 34.30 -6.24 18.56
C SER A 1106 34.90 -7.10 19.68
N GLY A 1107 34.90 -6.62 20.92
CA GLY A 1107 35.30 -7.36 22.12
C GLY A 1107 34.32 -8.47 22.54
N VAL A 1108 33.05 -8.42 22.11
CA VAL A 1108 32.04 -9.44 22.40
C VAL A 1108 32.30 -10.70 21.55
N ARG A 1109 33.17 -11.58 22.05
CA ARG A 1109 33.66 -12.79 21.33
C ARG A 1109 33.42 -14.09 22.10
N HIS A 1110 33.27 -15.17 21.34
CA HIS A 1110 33.19 -16.54 21.87
C HIS A 1110 33.78 -17.55 20.87
N MET A 1111 34.67 -18.45 21.32
CA MET A 1111 35.58 -19.23 20.45
C MET A 1111 36.41 -18.33 19.48
N ASN A 1112 36.91 -17.18 19.97
CA ASN A 1112 37.62 -16.15 19.18
C ASN A 1112 36.87 -15.63 17.92
N VAL A 1113 35.54 -15.72 17.92
CA VAL A 1113 34.66 -15.23 16.85
C VAL A 1113 33.65 -14.25 17.46
N GLY A 1114 33.36 -13.15 16.78
CA GLY A 1114 32.52 -12.04 17.27
C GLY A 1114 31.61 -11.47 16.15
N PRO A 1115 31.22 -10.18 16.19
CA PRO A 1115 30.58 -9.54 15.05
C PRO A 1115 31.55 -9.38 13.86
N GLU A 1116 31.00 -9.07 12.69
CA GLU A 1116 31.74 -8.52 11.56
C GLU A 1116 31.38 -7.04 11.41
N ILE A 1117 32.36 -6.16 11.62
CA ILE A 1117 32.21 -4.71 11.63
C ILE A 1117 32.74 -4.12 10.33
N MET A 1118 31.91 -3.27 9.71
CA MET A 1118 32.23 -2.49 8.53
C MET A 1118 32.11 -1.01 8.89
N ALA A 1119 33.24 -0.32 8.93
CA ALA A 1119 33.29 1.11 9.18
C ALA A 1119 33.33 1.89 7.85
N ILE A 1120 32.65 3.03 7.80
CA ILE A 1120 32.67 3.97 6.67
C ILE A 1120 32.92 5.39 7.18
N GLY A 1121 33.75 6.16 6.48
CA GLY A 1121 34.05 7.55 6.85
C GLY A 1121 35.25 8.11 6.09
N HIS A 1122 35.61 9.35 6.35
CA HIS A 1122 36.57 10.11 5.54
C HIS A 1122 38.02 10.03 6.05
N ASN A 1123 38.22 9.72 7.33
CA ASN A 1123 39.54 9.68 7.95
C ASN A 1123 40.26 8.35 7.64
N PRO A 1124 41.42 8.34 6.94
CA PRO A 1124 42.14 7.11 6.62
C PRO A 1124 42.54 6.27 7.85
N LYS A 1125 42.67 6.90 9.04
CA LYS A 1125 42.96 6.22 10.32
C LYS A 1125 41.90 5.17 10.70
N ILE A 1126 40.69 5.21 10.13
CA ILE A 1126 39.65 4.19 10.34
C ILE A 1126 40.17 2.78 9.96
N SER A 1127 40.99 2.69 8.90
CA SER A 1127 41.61 1.42 8.46
C SER A 1127 42.54 0.79 9.50
N GLN A 1128 43.06 1.57 10.44
CA GLN A 1128 44.01 1.14 11.48
C GLN A 1128 43.31 0.73 12.79
N GLN A 1129 41.98 0.88 12.89
CA GLN A 1129 41.23 0.64 14.15
C GLN A 1129 40.93 -0.84 14.45
N GLY A 1130 41.29 -1.77 13.55
CA GLY A 1130 41.09 -3.21 13.74
C GLY A 1130 39.69 -3.74 13.39
N PHE A 1131 38.89 -2.96 12.64
CA PHE A 1131 37.63 -3.43 12.05
C PHE A 1131 37.88 -4.36 10.86
N GLN A 1132 36.94 -5.27 10.55
CA GLN A 1132 37.11 -6.25 9.47
C GLN A 1132 37.08 -5.62 8.08
N HIS A 1133 36.31 -4.55 7.90
CA HIS A 1133 36.31 -3.74 6.68
C HIS A 1133 36.30 -2.24 7.05
N ALA A 1134 37.08 -1.46 6.31
CA ALA A 1134 37.07 0.00 6.38
C ALA A 1134 36.89 0.56 4.97
N ILE A 1135 35.87 1.40 4.78
CA ILE A 1135 35.54 2.05 3.52
C ILE A 1135 35.85 3.53 3.67
N ILE A 1136 36.94 3.98 3.05
CA ILE A 1136 37.36 5.38 3.09
C ILE A 1136 36.63 6.14 1.97
N LEU A 1137 35.84 7.14 2.36
CA LEU A 1137 35.15 8.07 1.46
C LEU A 1137 36.09 9.17 0.95
N PRO A 1138 35.81 9.77 -0.22
CA PRO A 1138 36.64 10.84 -0.76
C PRO A 1138 36.62 12.04 0.18
N SER A 1139 37.80 12.52 0.56
CA SER A 1139 37.96 13.67 1.46
C SER A 1139 38.43 14.88 0.68
N ASN A 1140 37.87 16.05 0.97
CA ASN A 1140 38.41 17.32 0.51
C ASN A 1140 39.60 17.75 1.38
N ASP A 1141 40.42 18.69 0.88
CA ASP A 1141 41.57 19.23 1.61
C ASP A 1141 41.23 20.60 2.21
N ASP A 1142 40.37 20.56 3.23
CA ASP A 1142 39.84 21.74 3.89
C ASP A 1142 40.93 22.60 4.58
N SER A 1143 42.20 22.14 4.61
CA SER A 1143 43.36 22.95 5.00
C SER A 1143 43.66 24.10 4.02
N LEU A 1144 43.06 24.06 2.83
CA LEU A 1144 43.05 25.18 1.88
C LEU A 1144 41.96 26.23 2.20
N TYR A 1145 40.89 25.85 2.91
CA TYR A 1145 39.75 26.72 3.18
C TYR A 1145 39.83 27.46 4.52
N LEU A 1146 40.41 26.85 5.56
CA LEU A 1146 40.38 27.36 6.94
C LEU A 1146 41.63 28.16 7.36
N LYS A 1147 42.48 28.58 6.40
CA LYS A 1147 43.83 29.13 6.67
C LYS A 1147 43.89 30.51 7.34
N ASN A 1148 42.80 31.28 7.30
CA ASN A 1148 42.76 32.68 7.72
C ASN A 1148 41.81 32.94 8.91
N GLN A 1149 41.13 31.91 9.44
CA GLN A 1149 39.96 32.08 10.30
C GLN A 1149 40.29 31.79 11.77
N ASP A 1150 40.67 32.83 12.51
CA ASP A 1150 41.17 32.71 13.90
C ASP A 1150 40.07 32.53 14.98
N ASP A 1151 38.78 32.61 14.64
CA ASP A 1151 37.66 32.51 15.59
C ASP A 1151 37.25 31.04 15.87
N PRO A 1152 37.42 30.51 17.10
CA PRO A 1152 37.08 29.13 17.43
C PRO A 1152 35.59 28.81 17.40
N GLU A 1153 34.69 29.76 17.68
CA GLU A 1153 33.24 29.54 17.62
C GLU A 1153 32.78 29.41 16.17
N GLN A 1154 33.34 30.22 15.26
CA GLN A 1154 33.08 30.10 13.82
C GLN A 1154 33.64 28.79 13.26
N GLN A 1155 34.86 28.40 13.60
CA GLN A 1155 35.44 27.11 13.20
C GLN A 1155 34.54 25.94 13.66
N ALA A 1156 34.09 25.94 14.91
CA ALA A 1156 33.20 24.91 15.45
C ALA A 1156 31.85 24.85 14.73
N ALA A 1157 31.25 26.00 14.40
CA ALA A 1157 30.01 26.07 13.64
C ALA A 1157 30.16 25.54 12.21
N ILE A 1158 31.22 25.92 11.50
CA ILE A 1158 31.54 25.40 10.15
C ILE A 1158 31.75 23.88 10.19
N ALA A 1159 32.54 23.38 11.14
CA ALA A 1159 32.80 21.95 11.29
C ALA A 1159 31.52 21.14 11.57
N LEU A 1160 30.58 21.68 12.36
CA LEU A 1160 29.28 21.06 12.63
C LEU A 1160 28.39 21.04 11.38
N LEU A 1161 28.24 22.18 10.69
CA LEU A 1161 27.41 22.28 9.49
C LEU A 1161 27.95 21.41 8.34
N ARG A 1162 29.28 21.33 8.21
CA ARG A 1162 29.97 20.44 7.26
C ARG A 1162 29.71 18.95 7.55
N GLU A 1163 29.79 18.53 8.81
CA GLU A 1163 29.49 17.14 9.18
C GLU A 1163 27.99 16.83 9.01
N SER A 1164 27.11 17.80 9.29
CA SER A 1164 25.67 17.69 9.04
C SER A 1164 25.36 17.48 7.56
N CYS A 1165 25.62 18.50 6.73
CA CYS A 1165 25.06 18.58 5.37
C CYS A 1165 25.85 17.74 4.36
N PHE A 1166 27.15 17.50 4.61
CA PHE A 1166 28.04 16.83 3.65
C PHE A 1166 28.58 15.51 4.21
N GLY A 1167 29.19 15.53 5.41
CA GLY A 1167 29.84 14.37 6.00
C GLY A 1167 28.89 13.18 6.22
N ALA A 1168 27.77 13.42 6.90
CA ALA A 1168 26.74 12.42 7.15
C ALA A 1168 25.94 12.07 5.88
N LEU A 1169 25.69 13.03 4.99
CA LEU A 1169 24.98 12.80 3.73
C LEU A 1169 25.79 11.91 2.76
N GLU A 1170 27.11 12.09 2.65
CA GLU A 1170 27.97 11.20 1.87
C GLU A 1170 27.96 9.76 2.42
N ARG A 1171 27.95 9.59 3.75
CA ARG A 1171 27.79 8.26 4.38
C ARG A 1171 26.42 7.66 4.07
N LEU A 1172 25.35 8.45 4.08
CA LEU A 1172 24.00 8.02 3.70
C LEU A 1172 23.93 7.54 2.23
N ILE A 1173 24.43 8.34 1.28
CA ILE A 1173 24.44 7.99 -0.16
C ILE A 1173 25.30 6.73 -0.40
N ALA A 1174 26.48 6.64 0.22
CA ALA A 1174 27.35 5.47 0.08
C ALA A 1174 26.71 4.21 0.67
N SER A 1175 25.99 4.36 1.79
CA SER A 1175 25.20 3.29 2.40
C SER A 1175 24.05 2.83 1.49
N TYR A 1176 23.37 3.73 0.78
CA TYR A 1176 22.35 3.35 -0.21
C TYR A 1176 22.94 2.44 -1.31
N VAL A 1177 24.09 2.80 -1.90
CA VAL A 1177 24.79 1.96 -2.90
C VAL A 1177 25.16 0.59 -2.33
N LEU A 1178 25.69 0.55 -1.11
CA LEU A 1178 26.13 -0.69 -0.45
C LEU A 1178 24.96 -1.63 -0.12
N PHE A 1179 23.90 -1.09 0.48
CA PHE A 1179 22.73 -1.88 0.89
C PHE A 1179 21.82 -2.25 -0.29
N TRP A 1180 21.77 -1.45 -1.36
CA TRP A 1180 21.21 -1.90 -2.65
C TRP A 1180 21.98 -3.11 -3.20
N ALA A 1181 23.32 -3.05 -3.25
CA ALA A 1181 24.14 -4.15 -3.76
C ALA A 1181 24.02 -5.43 -2.90
N LEU A 1182 23.79 -5.27 -1.59
CA LEU A 1182 23.41 -6.33 -0.66
C LEU A 1182 22.06 -6.96 -1.04
N ALA A 1183 20.99 -6.17 -1.02
CA ALA A 1183 19.62 -6.63 -1.24
C ALA A 1183 19.41 -7.22 -2.64
N LYS A 1184 19.90 -6.53 -3.69
CA LYS A 1184 19.84 -6.97 -5.08
C LYS A 1184 20.47 -8.34 -5.29
N LYS A 1185 21.59 -8.64 -4.61
CA LYS A 1185 22.22 -9.96 -4.69
C LYS A 1185 21.39 -11.03 -3.98
N VAL A 1186 20.88 -10.77 -2.78
CA VAL A 1186 20.00 -11.73 -2.06
C VAL A 1186 18.72 -12.02 -2.87
N ALA A 1187 18.06 -10.97 -3.36
CA ALA A 1187 16.84 -11.05 -4.14
C ALA A 1187 17.02 -11.64 -5.56
N SER A 1188 18.26 -11.76 -6.04
CA SER A 1188 18.57 -12.42 -7.32
C SER A 1188 18.65 -13.95 -7.22
N LEU A 1189 18.75 -14.50 -6.00
CA LEU A 1189 18.99 -15.92 -5.75
C LEU A 1189 17.89 -16.80 -6.38
N PRO A 1190 18.24 -17.83 -7.18
CA PRO A 1190 17.25 -18.73 -7.78
C PRO A 1190 16.29 -19.35 -6.75
N LEU A 1191 15.05 -19.58 -7.18
CA LEU A 1191 13.92 -20.06 -6.36
C LEU A 1191 13.47 -19.14 -5.20
N LEU A 1192 14.30 -18.20 -4.74
CA LEU A 1192 14.01 -17.26 -3.65
C LEU A 1192 13.98 -15.79 -4.12
N LYS A 1193 13.64 -15.55 -5.39
CA LYS A 1193 13.57 -14.21 -5.98
C LYS A 1193 12.41 -13.39 -5.42
N TYR A 1194 12.63 -12.08 -5.24
CA TYR A 1194 11.60 -11.12 -4.83
C TYR A 1194 11.90 -9.71 -5.38
N GLN A 1195 10.89 -8.84 -5.43
CA GLN A 1195 11.09 -7.40 -5.71
C GLN A 1195 11.55 -6.73 -4.41
N TYR A 1196 12.76 -6.16 -4.39
CA TYR A 1196 13.35 -5.54 -3.18
C TYR A 1196 13.03 -4.04 -3.06
N TRP A 1197 12.48 -3.41 -4.09
CA TRP A 1197 12.10 -1.99 -4.08
C TRP A 1197 10.68 -1.73 -3.52
N LYS A 1198 10.03 -2.78 -2.99
CA LYS A 1198 8.62 -2.87 -2.62
C LYS A 1198 8.43 -3.79 -1.41
N SER A 1199 7.46 -3.48 -0.55
CA SER A 1199 6.97 -4.30 0.55
C SER A 1199 5.58 -4.89 0.24
N GLN A 1200 5.02 -5.69 1.15
CA GLN A 1200 3.63 -6.19 1.04
C GLN A 1200 2.59 -5.11 1.41
N SER A 1201 2.96 -4.14 2.26
CA SER A 1201 2.07 -3.05 2.69
C SER A 1201 2.12 -1.85 1.74
N ARG A 1202 3.21 -1.70 0.96
CA ARG A 1202 3.46 -0.56 0.05
C ARG A 1202 3.33 0.80 0.74
N THR A 1203 3.74 0.86 2.00
CA THR A 1203 3.64 2.05 2.86
C THR A 1203 4.73 3.08 2.53
N LYS A 1204 4.77 3.52 1.26
CA LYS A 1204 5.53 4.71 0.85
C LYS A 1204 4.83 5.99 1.29
N ILE A 1205 3.49 5.98 1.20
CA ILE A 1205 2.60 7.07 1.56
C ILE A 1205 1.78 6.60 2.75
N MET A 1206 1.78 7.38 3.83
CA MET A 1206 0.97 7.05 5.00
C MET A 1206 -0.48 7.49 4.76
N THR A 1207 -1.35 6.53 4.45
CA THR A 1207 -2.73 6.76 4.01
C THR A 1207 -3.75 6.93 5.15
N THR A 1208 -3.33 6.72 6.40
CA THR A 1208 -4.14 6.88 7.60
C THR A 1208 -3.43 7.79 8.62
N ALA A 1209 -4.23 8.55 9.37
CA ALA A 1209 -3.77 9.23 10.57
C ALA A 1209 -3.86 8.30 11.80
N ALA A 1210 -3.32 8.75 12.94
CA ALA A 1210 -3.89 8.35 14.21
C ALA A 1210 -5.40 8.71 14.25
N PRO A 1211 -6.27 7.97 14.97
CA PRO A 1211 -7.73 8.16 14.93
C PRO A 1211 -8.14 9.49 15.58
N ILE A 1212 -8.06 10.55 14.78
CA ILE A 1212 -8.47 11.91 15.08
C ILE A 1212 -9.72 12.16 14.23
N PRO A 1213 -10.93 12.21 14.81
CA PRO A 1213 -12.13 12.46 14.03
C PRO A 1213 -12.03 13.83 13.35
N GLY A 1214 -12.51 13.91 12.11
CA GLY A 1214 -12.35 15.07 11.23
C GLY A 1214 -12.53 16.41 11.95
N VAL A 1215 -11.48 17.23 11.93
CA VAL A 1215 -11.31 18.37 12.84
C VAL A 1215 -12.43 19.40 12.62
N ASP A 1216 -13.36 19.50 13.58
CA ASP A 1216 -14.50 20.40 13.51
C ASP A 1216 -14.06 21.88 13.55
N PRO A 1217 -14.26 22.66 12.47
CA PRO A 1217 -13.88 24.08 12.41
C PRO A 1217 -14.50 24.93 13.53
N LYS A 1218 -15.65 24.51 14.07
CA LYS A 1218 -16.38 25.27 15.09
C LYS A 1218 -15.71 25.23 16.46
N LYS A 1219 -14.84 24.23 16.72
CA LYS A 1219 -14.09 24.13 17.99
C LYS A 1219 -12.99 25.17 18.13
N TYR A 1220 -12.26 25.49 17.05
CA TYR A 1220 -11.18 26.49 17.08
C TYR A 1220 -11.67 27.86 17.60
N ASN A 1221 -12.83 28.30 17.11
CA ASN A 1221 -13.47 29.54 17.55
C ASN A 1221 -13.86 29.55 19.03
N GLN A 1222 -14.10 28.40 19.67
CA GLN A 1222 -14.34 28.32 21.11
C GLN A 1222 -13.03 28.40 21.92
N GLY A 1223 -11.98 27.71 21.48
CA GLY A 1223 -10.65 27.76 22.11
C GLY A 1223 -10.06 29.17 22.13
N VAL A 1224 -10.04 29.86 20.99
CA VAL A 1224 -9.50 31.24 20.90
C VAL A 1224 -10.27 32.22 21.80
N ASN A 1225 -11.60 32.08 21.90
CA ASN A 1225 -12.43 32.92 22.78
C ASN A 1225 -12.19 32.66 24.28
N LEU A 1226 -11.84 31.43 24.67
CA LEU A 1226 -11.43 31.12 26.04
C LEU A 1226 -10.09 31.79 26.37
N THR A 1227 -9.08 31.66 25.52
CA THR A 1227 -7.75 32.26 25.74
C THR A 1227 -7.81 33.79 25.83
N GLN A 1228 -8.64 34.45 25.00
CA GLN A 1228 -8.86 35.90 25.09
C GLN A 1228 -9.59 36.32 26.39
N LYS A 1229 -10.50 35.50 26.94
CA LYS A 1229 -11.11 35.76 28.25
C LYS A 1229 -10.08 35.63 29.38
N THR A 1230 -9.21 34.63 29.35
CA THR A 1230 -8.16 34.43 30.36
C THR A 1230 -7.12 35.55 30.35
N GLN A 1231 -6.71 36.04 29.17
CA GLN A 1231 -5.81 37.21 29.10
C GLN A 1231 -6.48 38.51 29.56
N LYS A 1232 -7.79 38.69 29.32
CA LYS A 1232 -8.54 39.85 29.86
C LYS A 1232 -8.71 39.80 31.38
N SER A 1233 -8.87 38.62 32.00
CA SER A 1233 -8.98 38.54 33.46
C SER A 1233 -7.66 38.84 34.17
N GLN A 1234 -6.51 38.45 33.60
CA GLN A 1234 -5.19 38.72 34.17
C GLN A 1234 -4.77 40.20 34.07
N ASN A 1235 -5.23 40.94 33.06
CA ASN A 1235 -4.93 42.37 32.89
C ASN A 1235 -5.85 43.32 33.68
N THR A 1236 -6.63 42.82 34.65
CA THR A 1236 -7.42 43.67 35.56
C THR A 1236 -6.57 44.04 36.78
N PRO A 1237 -6.29 45.32 37.07
CA PRO A 1237 -5.49 45.70 38.23
C PRO A 1237 -6.18 45.30 39.54
N LYS A 1238 -5.59 44.36 40.29
CA LYS A 1238 -6.03 44.07 41.65
C LYS A 1238 -5.79 45.31 42.52
N LYS A 1239 -6.87 45.99 42.93
CA LYS A 1239 -6.80 47.00 43.99
C LYS A 1239 -6.14 46.38 45.22
N GLN A 1240 -5.12 47.04 45.76
CA GLN A 1240 -4.55 46.66 47.04
C GLN A 1240 -5.64 46.79 48.13
N PRO A 1241 -5.89 45.74 48.95
CA PRO A 1241 -6.53 45.95 50.23
C PRO A 1241 -5.56 46.72 51.12
N ASN A 1242 -6.07 47.72 51.82
CA ASN A 1242 -5.30 48.57 52.71
C ASN A 1242 -5.33 47.99 54.15
N ILE A 1243 -4.47 48.52 55.04
CA ILE A 1243 -4.57 48.46 56.53
C ILE A 1243 -4.00 47.21 57.26
N LYS A 1244 -2.77 47.41 57.78
CA LYS A 1244 -2.22 47.09 59.13
C LYS A 1244 -1.78 45.65 59.51
N SER A 1245 -0.90 45.69 60.53
CA SER A 1245 -0.13 44.64 61.24
C SER A 1245 0.70 43.73 60.35
#